data_AF-A0ABD3N4B8-F1
#
_entry.id   AF-A0ABD3N4B8-F1
#
_cell.length_a   1.000
_cell.length_b   1.000
_cell.length_c   1.000
_cell.angle_alpha   90.00
_cell.angle_beta   90.00
_cell.angle_gamma   90.00
#
_symmetry.space_group_name_H-M   'P 1'
#
loop_
_entity.id
_entity.type
_entity.pdbx_description
1 polymer ?
#
loop_
_entity_poly.entity_id
_entity_poly.type
_entity_poly.pdbx_seq_one_letter_code
_entity_poly.pdbx_strand_id
1 'polypeptide(L)'
;MKCNISVAALLVGLAPSASVNADGGKQLRRSRKLYNDGTTDSKDDGRNYEADAGKAPTSVHHQLSMSMPGGIEGDIVGAHSKSDKSSGGTSSKSSKADGGKSGKVQVGSEAGYDDVDEPADVVHDDEDDNVDEIAATGDGYNHITDYCGASCGDDGLCTFTALVDLFASEFGFFHFEECPDAGNMPTITMEIGRTYRFIQTDISNYFHPLGFAFEPDGALANADEVDEAYLAYQLNGEDIGLDVYEPNFAHPIEEWATQGEYYVDVTLPEDFASTQDLFYFCHIHRYLGGRIKLTRNGELLQAAHLPIHNALPPPPSSYDQQCGTYGLVHEEAELGEMGDAWPHTMTADYRLPHSQCPHTFVCEDGKSTFASCLDAINCHMFSGMTTYEHHSEVALFLHQMIPHHQNAVNMAKSLLLNWSSSCSPEDLGGDDGACIMENIVRSIISGQNAQIQTMRQLLESYGWPEFDHCDVPMKGSSEEAEMVSDYDNFDNSRYNGEHSHEPVRRSLVGEDGICRGSCSSENGEEVCVFTMGVDLFASDLGGFYFEECGSDNIFPVIGVEVGKTYKFIQQDKSNYYHPLGFAYYPDGAHVDKDEVSEDNLTYKLNDEHVGLDGYEPLFFHSAAEWTSYGNFTVEINFDQDYDQDLFYFCHIHNRMSGRIKLLRNDIPVQEEHLPEITYSHPEPSDYDKSCGTYGLEPFQLPHPECPEAFVCDKSSEFAGCVEAMNCYMMVGMTTHADEGNDGDIALFNHQMIPHHVNAVNMAKALLKAGVLDCPSLAEETDDCTLEGILYDIVNNQNLQIQQMYGVLNSDMKDEANDCVVAVHSSQLRRR
;
A
#
# COMPACT_ATOMS: atom_id res chain seq x y z
N MET A 1 4.49 15.23 28.50
CA MET A 1 3.65 15.97 29.50
C MET A 1 2.30 16.22 28.83
N LYS A 2 1.16 16.19 29.53
CA LYS A 2 -0.15 16.42 28.87
C LYS A 2 -0.30 17.89 28.42
N CYS A 3 -0.44 18.14 27.13
CA CYS A 3 -0.98 19.39 26.58
C CYS A 3 -2.47 19.20 26.26
N ASN A 4 -3.28 20.21 26.57
CA ASN A 4 -4.72 20.18 26.31
C ASN A 4 -5.02 20.73 24.91
N ILE A 5 -5.83 20.00 24.16
CA ILE A 5 -6.46 20.45 22.92
C ILE A 5 -7.31 21.71 23.19
N SER A 6 -7.20 22.70 22.31
CA SER A 6 -8.15 23.82 22.20
C SER A 6 -8.27 24.23 20.74
N VAL A 7 -9.16 23.54 20.03
CA VAL A 7 -9.53 23.87 18.65
C VAL A 7 -10.21 25.25 18.64
N ALA A 8 -9.56 26.21 17.99
CA ALA A 8 -10.12 27.53 17.72
C ALA A 8 -10.27 27.71 16.21
N ALA A 9 -11.40 27.24 15.67
CA ALA A 9 -11.71 27.35 14.25
C ALA A 9 -11.70 28.82 13.78
N LEU A 10 -10.83 29.15 12.81
CA LEU A 10 -10.74 30.47 12.22
C LEU A 10 -11.45 30.50 10.85
N LEU A 11 -12.75 30.77 10.87
CA LEU A 11 -13.54 31.01 9.67
C LEU A 11 -13.06 32.26 8.92
N VAL A 12 -12.39 32.09 7.78
CA VAL A 12 -12.14 33.15 6.80
C VAL A 12 -13.13 33.01 5.64
N GLY A 13 -14.26 33.71 5.74
CA GLY A 13 -15.27 33.70 4.69
C GLY A 13 -14.88 34.53 3.47
N LEU A 14 -14.78 33.89 2.31
CA LEU A 14 -14.77 34.57 1.01
C LEU A 14 -16.21 34.70 0.49
N ALA A 15 -16.67 35.94 0.28
CA ALA A 15 -17.98 36.25 -0.29
C ALA A 15 -17.81 36.85 -1.71
N PRO A 16 -18.74 36.57 -2.65
CA PRO A 16 -18.45 36.62 -4.09
C PRO A 16 -18.65 38.01 -4.72
N SER A 17 -17.98 38.26 -5.85
CA SER A 17 -18.20 39.46 -6.67
C SER A 17 -18.60 39.16 -8.13
N ALA A 18 -19.92 39.12 -8.33
CA ALA A 18 -20.69 39.55 -9.50
C ALA A 18 -20.15 39.36 -10.95
N SER A 19 -20.95 38.62 -11.70
CA SER A 19 -20.99 38.44 -13.16
C SER A 19 -20.99 39.70 -14.04
N VAL A 20 -20.40 39.59 -15.25
CA VAL A 20 -20.95 40.16 -16.52
C VAL A 20 -20.59 39.28 -17.74
N ASN A 21 -21.63 38.75 -18.40
CA ASN A 21 -21.78 38.35 -19.82
C ASN A 21 -20.71 37.57 -20.60
N ALA A 22 -21.14 36.37 -20.99
CA ALA A 22 -20.75 35.57 -22.14
C ALA A 22 -20.44 36.33 -23.46
N ASP A 23 -19.48 35.79 -24.22
CA ASP A 23 -19.65 35.51 -25.64
C ASP A 23 -18.98 34.15 -25.97
N GLY A 24 -19.47 33.43 -26.98
CA GLY A 24 -19.37 31.97 -27.03
C GLY A 24 -18.09 31.37 -27.65
N GLY A 25 -17.63 30.25 -27.10
CA GLY A 25 -16.58 29.39 -27.67
C GLY A 25 -16.81 27.91 -27.39
N LYS A 26 -17.35 27.16 -28.37
CA LYS A 26 -17.44 25.70 -28.28
C LYS A 26 -16.04 25.09 -28.39
N GLN A 27 -15.59 24.35 -27.37
CA GLN A 27 -14.53 23.35 -27.56
C GLN A 27 -15.15 21.98 -27.86
N LEU A 28 -14.52 21.26 -28.79
CA LEU A 28 -14.92 19.93 -29.24
C LEU A 28 -13.96 18.92 -28.62
N ARG A 29 -14.44 18.01 -27.77
CA ARG A 29 -13.73 16.76 -27.45
C ARG A 29 -13.36 16.09 -28.77
N ARG A 30 -12.09 15.75 -28.99
CA ARG A 30 -11.60 15.07 -30.20
C ARG A 30 -10.98 13.73 -29.85
N SER A 31 -11.59 12.68 -30.38
CA SER A 31 -11.19 11.28 -30.25
C SER A 31 -9.77 11.01 -30.76
N ARG A 32 -9.07 10.06 -30.13
CA ARG A 32 -7.76 9.53 -30.58
C ARG A 32 -7.81 9.12 -32.07
N LYS A 33 -6.83 9.55 -32.86
CA LYS A 33 -6.51 8.92 -34.15
C LYS A 33 -5.06 9.15 -34.59
N LEU A 34 -4.46 8.09 -35.13
CA LEU A 34 -3.03 7.87 -35.37
C LEU A 34 -2.38 8.71 -36.50
N TYR A 35 -1.03 8.69 -36.47
CA TYR A 35 -0.03 8.85 -37.55
C TYR A 35 0.60 10.23 -37.88
N ASN A 36 1.86 10.36 -37.41
CA ASN A 36 3.12 10.71 -38.11
C ASN A 36 3.41 12.06 -38.83
N ASP A 37 4.69 12.44 -38.62
CA ASP A 37 5.62 13.20 -39.49
C ASP A 37 5.55 14.75 -39.55
N GLY A 38 6.73 15.39 -39.54
CA GLY A 38 6.93 16.66 -40.27
C GLY A 38 7.33 17.96 -39.55
N THR A 39 8.42 17.97 -38.75
CA THR A 39 9.47 19.04 -38.65
C THR A 39 9.18 20.57 -38.73
N THR A 40 10.00 21.37 -38.01
CA THR A 40 10.30 22.83 -38.12
C THR A 40 9.30 23.82 -37.47
N ASP A 41 9.66 25.01 -36.95
CA ASP A 41 10.90 25.62 -36.40
C ASP A 41 10.48 27.03 -35.84
N SER A 42 11.24 27.61 -34.89
CA SER A 42 11.40 29.06 -34.64
C SER A 42 10.34 29.93 -33.91
N LYS A 43 10.64 30.21 -32.62
CA LYS A 43 11.12 31.52 -32.07
C LYS A 43 10.21 32.74 -31.73
N ASP A 44 10.54 33.24 -30.52
CA ASP A 44 10.85 34.63 -30.07
C ASP A 44 9.78 35.68 -29.68
N ASP A 45 10.12 36.36 -28.56
CA ASP A 45 9.72 37.69 -28.03
C ASP A 45 8.22 37.98 -27.74
N GLY A 46 7.81 38.64 -26.64
CA GLY A 46 8.55 39.19 -25.48
C GLY A 46 8.16 40.65 -25.13
N ARG A 47 8.01 40.96 -23.82
CA ARG A 47 7.98 42.32 -23.17
C ARG A 47 6.72 43.19 -23.40
N ASN A 48 6.31 44.16 -22.56
CA ASN A 48 6.63 44.59 -21.16
C ASN A 48 5.64 45.73 -20.71
N TYR A 49 5.69 46.14 -19.41
CA TYR A 49 5.31 47.47 -18.86
C TYR A 49 3.79 47.86 -18.89
N GLU A 50 3.19 48.79 -18.12
CA GLU A 50 3.48 49.71 -16.97
C GLU A 50 2.10 50.29 -16.48
N ALA A 51 1.83 50.87 -15.30
CA ALA A 51 2.32 50.75 -13.92
C ALA A 51 1.54 51.72 -12.95
N ASP A 52 1.78 51.61 -11.63
CA ASP A 52 1.85 52.72 -10.63
C ASP A 52 0.60 53.21 -9.81
N ALA A 53 0.93 53.73 -8.62
CA ALA A 53 0.27 54.76 -7.79
C ALA A 53 -0.91 54.38 -6.84
N GLY A 54 -0.55 53.98 -5.60
CA GLY A 54 -1.49 53.80 -4.47
C GLY A 54 -1.78 55.03 -3.60
N LYS A 55 -2.32 54.79 -2.39
CA LYS A 55 -2.31 55.71 -1.22
C LYS A 55 -2.88 55.09 0.07
N ALA A 56 -2.33 55.52 1.20
CA ALA A 56 -2.68 55.11 2.58
C ALA A 56 -3.34 56.29 3.37
N PRO A 57 -3.37 56.31 4.72
CA PRO A 57 -4.11 55.45 5.67
C PRO A 57 -4.94 56.27 6.71
N THR A 58 -5.68 55.61 7.63
CA THR A 58 -5.99 56.17 8.98
C THR A 58 -6.42 55.10 10.00
N SER A 59 -6.05 55.27 11.26
CA SER A 59 -6.41 54.43 12.43
C SER A 59 -7.26 55.20 13.45
N VAL A 60 -8.05 54.50 14.31
CA VAL A 60 -8.47 54.97 15.66
C VAL A 60 -8.74 53.76 16.59
N HIS A 61 -8.28 53.84 17.85
CA HIS A 61 -8.54 52.90 18.96
C HIS A 61 -9.99 52.91 19.53
N HIS A 62 -10.42 51.79 20.14
CA HIS A 62 -10.94 51.85 21.52
C HIS A 62 -10.75 50.55 22.34
N GLN A 63 -10.60 50.72 23.66
CA GLN A 63 -10.46 49.66 24.67
C GLN A 63 -11.83 49.21 25.19
N LEU A 64 -11.91 48.01 25.78
CA LEU A 64 -12.70 47.72 26.99
C LEU A 64 -12.23 46.41 27.67
N SER A 65 -12.68 46.15 28.90
CA SER A 65 -11.93 45.37 29.90
C SER A 65 -12.78 44.56 30.88
N MET A 66 -12.19 43.51 31.48
CA MET A 66 -12.69 42.70 32.64
C MET A 66 -13.87 41.75 32.29
N SER A 67 -14.12 40.61 32.97
CA SER A 67 -13.71 40.13 34.32
C SER A 67 -13.75 38.58 34.42
N MET A 68 -13.03 37.97 35.37
CA MET A 68 -13.32 36.62 35.90
C MET A 68 -14.29 36.67 37.10
N PRO A 69 -14.97 35.55 37.46
CA PRO A 69 -14.57 34.73 38.63
C PRO A 69 -14.66 33.20 38.35
N GLY A 70 -13.82 32.31 38.93
CA GLY A 70 -13.93 31.73 40.29
C GLY A 70 -15.09 30.71 40.40
N GLY A 71 -14.97 29.43 40.76
CA GLY A 71 -13.91 28.63 41.41
C GLY A 71 -14.44 27.97 42.69
N ILE A 72 -14.48 26.61 42.79
CA ILE A 72 -14.91 25.80 43.97
C ILE A 72 -14.13 24.46 44.01
N GLU A 73 -13.82 23.97 45.21
CA GLU A 73 -13.07 22.73 45.55
C GLU A 73 -13.99 21.50 45.75
N GLY A 74 -13.44 20.26 45.79
CA GLY A 74 -14.20 19.07 46.21
C GLY A 74 -13.46 17.71 46.16
N ASP A 75 -12.99 17.22 47.32
CA ASP A 75 -12.14 16.03 47.56
C ASP A 75 -12.61 14.62 47.10
N ILE A 76 -11.62 13.85 46.62
CA ILE A 76 -11.12 12.52 47.08
C ILE A 76 -12.03 11.58 47.92
N VAL A 77 -11.98 10.27 47.56
CA VAL A 77 -12.15 8.99 48.32
C VAL A 77 -13.08 8.06 47.51
N GLY A 78 -12.79 6.78 47.18
CA GLY A 78 -11.74 5.86 47.63
C GLY A 78 -12.33 4.60 48.28
N ALA A 79 -12.65 3.54 47.50
CA ALA A 79 -13.16 2.27 48.06
C ALA A 79 -12.84 1.03 47.20
N HIS A 80 -12.16 0.05 47.81
CA HIS A 80 -12.04 -1.32 47.29
C HIS A 80 -13.33 -2.11 47.51
N SER A 81 -13.59 -3.11 46.64
CA SER A 81 -14.35 -4.30 47.03
C SER A 81 -13.83 -5.57 46.34
N LYS A 82 -13.33 -6.51 47.15
CA LYS A 82 -13.10 -7.92 46.77
C LYS A 82 -14.39 -8.70 46.95
N SER A 83 -14.60 -9.76 46.16
CA SER A 83 -15.47 -10.88 46.53
C SER A 83 -14.93 -12.20 45.99
N ASP A 84 -14.87 -13.21 46.86
CA ASP A 84 -14.16 -14.49 46.65
C ASP A 84 -15.12 -15.66 46.95
N LYS A 85 -15.09 -16.71 46.12
CA LYS A 85 -15.51 -18.13 46.36
C LYS A 85 -16.98 -18.55 46.60
N SER A 86 -17.37 -19.57 45.81
CA SER A 86 -17.96 -20.86 46.26
C SER A 86 -17.97 -21.84 45.06
N SER A 87 -17.08 -22.84 44.88
CA SER A 87 -16.83 -24.09 45.64
C SER A 87 -17.87 -25.22 45.53
N GLY A 88 -17.52 -26.35 44.88
CA GLY A 88 -17.83 -27.70 45.36
C GLY A 88 -18.58 -28.69 44.43
N GLY A 89 -17.93 -29.80 44.04
CA GLY A 89 -18.58 -31.00 43.48
C GLY A 89 -17.61 -32.00 42.81
N THR A 90 -17.54 -33.26 43.27
CA THR A 90 -16.50 -34.24 42.87
C THR A 90 -17.03 -35.64 42.49
N SER A 91 -16.21 -36.40 41.74
CA SER A 91 -16.27 -37.86 41.47
C SER A 91 -17.17 -38.29 40.27
N SER A 92 -16.95 -39.40 39.56
CA SER A 92 -16.24 -40.68 39.85
C SER A 92 -15.55 -41.34 38.61
N LYS A 93 -14.90 -42.50 38.81
CA LYS A 93 -13.92 -43.14 37.89
C LYS A 93 -14.44 -44.28 36.98
N SER A 94 -13.76 -44.42 35.83
CA SER A 94 -13.21 -45.65 35.18
C SER A 94 -14.08 -46.80 34.66
N SER A 95 -13.73 -47.27 33.45
CA SER A 95 -13.37 -48.68 33.17
C SER A 95 -12.50 -48.83 31.90
N LYS A 96 -11.72 -49.93 31.79
CA LYS A 96 -10.82 -50.30 30.67
C LYS A 96 -11.22 -51.67 30.08
N ALA A 97 -11.05 -51.85 28.77
CA ALA A 97 -10.64 -53.10 28.08
C ALA A 97 -10.37 -52.72 26.59
N ASP A 98 -9.25 -52.93 25.89
CA ASP A 98 -8.18 -53.95 25.82
C ASP A 98 -8.39 -55.02 24.72
N GLY A 99 -7.58 -54.93 23.64
CA GLY A 99 -7.09 -56.08 22.84
C GLY A 99 -7.79 -56.48 21.52
N GLY A 100 -7.08 -56.35 20.37
CA GLY A 100 -7.42 -57.00 19.10
C GLY A 100 -6.34 -56.81 18.01
N LYS A 101 -5.89 -57.88 17.33
CA LYS A 101 -4.71 -57.89 16.43
C LYS A 101 -5.01 -58.33 14.98
N SER A 102 -4.27 -57.73 14.04
CA SER A 102 -3.60 -58.35 12.87
C SER A 102 -4.41 -58.98 11.71
N GLY A 103 -4.11 -58.56 10.48
CA GLY A 103 -4.31 -59.38 9.27
C GLY A 103 -3.94 -58.72 7.93
N LYS A 104 -2.71 -58.89 7.43
CA LYS A 104 -2.32 -58.53 6.04
C LYS A 104 -2.86 -59.56 5.02
N VAL A 105 -3.32 -59.11 3.85
CA VAL A 105 -3.08 -59.75 2.53
C VAL A 105 -3.00 -58.67 1.44
N GLN A 106 -1.99 -58.74 0.55
CA GLN A 106 -1.95 -58.06 -0.76
C GLN A 106 -2.10 -59.12 -1.87
N VAL A 107 -2.49 -58.68 -3.09
CA VAL A 107 -1.77 -58.88 -4.39
C VAL A 107 -2.74 -59.05 -5.57
N GLY A 108 -2.59 -58.16 -6.57
CA GLY A 108 -2.81 -58.40 -8.01
C GLY A 108 -4.27 -58.43 -8.53
N SER A 109 -4.52 -58.26 -9.85
CA SER A 109 -3.67 -57.80 -10.96
C SER A 109 -4.49 -57.75 -12.27
N GLU A 110 -4.26 -56.73 -13.11
CA GLU A 110 -4.41 -56.66 -14.59
C GLU A 110 -5.73 -57.03 -15.31
N ALA A 111 -6.11 -56.16 -16.27
CA ALA A 111 -6.94 -56.38 -17.48
C ALA A 111 -8.41 -56.84 -17.29
N GLY A 112 -9.39 -56.45 -18.10
CA GLY A 112 -9.38 -55.81 -19.43
C GLY A 112 -10.40 -56.54 -20.35
N TYR A 113 -10.82 -55.90 -21.45
CA TYR A 113 -11.82 -56.34 -22.47
C TYR A 113 -13.30 -55.93 -22.30
N ASP A 114 -13.66 -54.91 -23.11
CA ASP A 114 -14.61 -54.96 -24.24
C ASP A 114 -16.10 -55.32 -24.02
N ASP A 115 -16.92 -54.26 -24.16
CA ASP A 115 -17.99 -54.09 -25.15
C ASP A 115 -19.34 -54.85 -25.12
N VAL A 116 -20.26 -54.17 -25.83
CA VAL A 116 -21.55 -54.52 -26.46
C VAL A 116 -22.88 -54.56 -25.67
N ASP A 117 -23.82 -53.81 -26.25
CA ASP A 117 -25.29 -53.99 -26.33
C ASP A 117 -26.19 -53.63 -25.12
N GLU A 118 -26.79 -52.43 -25.23
CA GLU A 118 -28.24 -52.21 -25.00
C GLU A 118 -29.12 -53.29 -25.70
N PRO A 119 -30.39 -53.56 -25.31
CA PRO A 119 -31.33 -52.61 -24.70
C PRO A 119 -32.30 -53.20 -23.63
N ALA A 120 -33.16 -52.36 -23.05
CA ALA A 120 -34.63 -52.56 -23.07
C ALA A 120 -35.38 -51.50 -22.24
N ASP A 121 -36.40 -50.87 -22.85
CA ASP A 121 -37.43 -50.11 -22.13
C ASP A 121 -38.15 -50.99 -21.10
N VAL A 122 -38.22 -50.51 -19.86
CA VAL A 122 -39.27 -50.90 -18.90
C VAL A 122 -39.82 -49.62 -18.26
N VAL A 123 -40.95 -49.16 -18.81
CA VAL A 123 -41.79 -48.15 -18.17
C VAL A 123 -42.38 -48.74 -16.89
N HIS A 124 -42.18 -48.07 -15.75
CA HIS A 124 -43.02 -48.24 -14.58
C HIS A 124 -43.19 -46.94 -13.80
N ASP A 125 -44.40 -46.39 -13.96
CA ASP A 125 -45.20 -45.62 -13.01
C ASP A 125 -44.59 -44.39 -12.32
N ASP A 126 -45.09 -43.23 -12.75
CA ASP A 126 -44.90 -41.93 -12.12
C ASP A 126 -45.51 -41.90 -10.70
N GLU A 127 -44.72 -41.50 -9.70
CA GLU A 127 -45.22 -40.79 -8.51
C GLU A 127 -44.42 -39.48 -8.38
N ASP A 128 -45.14 -38.36 -8.38
CA ASP A 128 -44.57 -37.01 -8.33
C ASP A 128 -43.85 -36.74 -7.00
N ASP A 129 -42.53 -36.62 -7.01
CA ASP A 129 -41.79 -35.78 -6.06
C ASP A 129 -41.20 -34.60 -6.83
N ASN A 130 -41.95 -33.49 -6.80
CA ASN A 130 -41.59 -32.23 -7.46
C ASN A 130 -40.43 -31.56 -6.71
N VAL A 131 -39.21 -31.98 -7.01
CA VAL A 131 -38.01 -31.17 -6.74
C VAL A 131 -38.08 -29.99 -7.69
N ASP A 132 -38.42 -28.81 -7.17
CA ASP A 132 -38.34 -27.57 -7.93
C ASP A 132 -36.86 -27.35 -8.33
N GLU A 133 -36.57 -27.64 -9.59
CA GLU A 133 -35.31 -27.33 -10.24
C GLU A 133 -35.19 -25.80 -10.25
N ILE A 134 -34.47 -25.24 -9.27
CA ILE A 134 -34.10 -23.82 -9.25
C ILE A 134 -33.16 -23.60 -10.42
N ALA A 135 -33.74 -23.34 -11.59
CA ALA A 135 -33.01 -23.01 -12.79
C ALA A 135 -32.18 -21.75 -12.52
N ALA A 136 -30.86 -21.92 -12.50
CA ALA A 136 -29.91 -20.82 -12.33
C ALA A 136 -30.14 -19.78 -13.43
N THR A 137 -30.81 -18.70 -13.05
CA THR A 137 -31.25 -17.59 -13.91
C THR A 137 -30.78 -16.24 -13.37
N GLY A 138 -29.91 -16.26 -12.37
CA GLY A 138 -29.30 -15.08 -11.77
C GLY A 138 -28.29 -14.41 -12.71
N ASP A 139 -28.17 -13.10 -12.58
CA ASP A 139 -27.29 -12.22 -13.35
C ASP A 139 -25.94 -11.92 -12.68
N GLY A 140 -25.50 -12.84 -11.81
CA GLY A 140 -24.29 -12.74 -10.99
C GLY A 140 -24.59 -12.27 -9.56
N TYR A 141 -25.23 -11.11 -9.41
CA TYR A 141 -25.47 -10.45 -8.11
C TYR A 141 -26.35 -11.28 -7.16
N ASN A 142 -26.29 -11.02 -5.85
CA ASN A 142 -27.00 -11.87 -4.89
C ASN A 142 -28.54 -11.75 -5.02
N HIS A 143 -29.21 -12.85 -5.39
CA HIS A 143 -30.65 -12.93 -5.70
C HIS A 143 -31.51 -13.34 -4.49
N ILE A 144 -31.14 -12.94 -3.28
CA ILE A 144 -32.07 -13.06 -2.14
C ILE A 144 -33.30 -12.20 -2.46
N THR A 145 -34.48 -12.81 -2.41
CA THR A 145 -35.62 -12.48 -3.28
C THR A 145 -36.38 -11.18 -2.99
N ASP A 146 -35.85 -10.34 -2.09
CA ASP A 146 -36.37 -9.04 -1.75
C ASP A 146 -35.29 -7.99 -2.04
N TYR A 147 -35.56 -7.08 -3.00
CA TYR A 147 -34.65 -5.97 -3.29
C TYR A 147 -34.43 -5.12 -2.04
N CYS A 148 -33.19 -4.80 -1.71
CA CYS A 148 -32.93 -3.97 -0.54
C CYS A 148 -33.39 -2.51 -0.79
N GLY A 149 -33.86 -1.86 0.26
CA GLY A 149 -34.28 -0.46 0.25
C GLY A 149 -33.63 0.33 1.38
N ALA A 150 -33.31 1.58 1.10
CA ALA A 150 -32.73 2.54 2.04
C ALA A 150 -33.63 2.84 3.25
N SER A 151 -33.01 3.31 4.33
CA SER A 151 -33.70 3.92 5.46
C SER A 151 -34.15 5.34 5.10
N CYS A 152 -35.45 5.60 4.95
CA CYS A 152 -35.96 6.91 4.54
C CYS A 152 -36.53 7.74 5.70
N GLY A 153 -36.07 8.98 5.83
CA GLY A 153 -36.54 9.98 6.79
C GLY A 153 -37.86 10.66 6.41
N ASP A 154 -38.46 11.36 7.38
CA ASP A 154 -39.69 12.15 7.22
C ASP A 154 -39.53 13.36 6.27
N ASP A 155 -38.29 13.78 6.01
CA ASP A 155 -37.92 14.83 5.06
C ASP A 155 -37.82 14.35 3.61
N GLY A 156 -37.84 13.02 3.39
CA GLY A 156 -37.74 12.39 2.07
C GLY A 156 -36.33 12.02 1.64
N LEU A 157 -35.31 12.27 2.48
CA LEU A 157 -33.96 11.73 2.27
C LEU A 157 -33.96 10.24 2.60
N CYS A 158 -33.35 9.43 1.75
CA CYS A 158 -33.16 8.01 1.96
C CYS A 158 -31.67 7.69 2.09
N THR A 159 -31.27 6.92 3.09
CA THR A 159 -29.85 6.64 3.39
C THR A 159 -29.51 5.16 3.20
N PHE A 160 -28.35 4.93 2.60
CA PHE A 160 -27.56 3.71 2.65
C PHE A 160 -26.23 4.00 3.37
N THR A 161 -25.80 3.10 4.23
CA THR A 161 -24.56 3.21 5.00
C THR A 161 -23.61 2.12 4.51
N ALA A 162 -22.60 2.50 3.73
CA ALA A 162 -21.71 1.59 3.04
C ALA A 162 -20.60 1.04 3.95
N LEU A 163 -20.25 -0.22 3.75
CA LEU A 163 -19.08 -0.88 4.31
C LEU A 163 -18.55 -1.94 3.34
N VAL A 164 -17.31 -2.38 3.50
CA VAL A 164 -16.67 -3.39 2.63
C VAL A 164 -16.34 -4.64 3.44
N ASP A 165 -16.90 -5.77 3.05
CA ASP A 165 -16.44 -7.08 3.52
C ASP A 165 -15.15 -7.45 2.80
N LEU A 166 -14.01 -7.14 3.42
CA LEU A 166 -12.67 -7.42 2.89
C LEU A 166 -12.40 -8.92 2.69
N PHE A 167 -13.16 -9.81 3.34
CA PHE A 167 -12.97 -11.26 3.29
C PHE A 167 -13.83 -11.95 2.22
N ALA A 168 -14.72 -11.20 1.57
CA ALA A 168 -15.68 -11.75 0.63
C ALA A 168 -15.09 -12.22 -0.72
N SER A 169 -13.95 -11.66 -1.12
CA SER A 169 -13.26 -11.92 -2.38
C SER A 169 -11.79 -11.47 -2.29
N GLU A 170 -11.01 -11.59 -3.37
CA GLU A 170 -9.67 -10.99 -3.51
C GLU A 170 -9.67 -9.49 -3.14
N PHE A 171 -10.67 -8.75 -3.62
CA PHE A 171 -10.79 -7.29 -3.45
C PHE A 171 -11.80 -6.86 -2.39
N GLY A 172 -12.50 -7.81 -1.77
CA GLY A 172 -13.66 -7.55 -0.92
C GLY A 172 -14.92 -7.21 -1.72
N PHE A 173 -16.02 -6.92 -1.02
CA PHE A 173 -17.31 -6.54 -1.62
C PHE A 173 -18.05 -5.50 -0.79
N PHE A 174 -18.74 -4.56 -1.43
CA PHE A 174 -19.66 -3.64 -0.76
C PHE A 174 -20.84 -4.37 -0.12
N HIS A 175 -21.21 -3.89 1.06
CA HIS A 175 -22.42 -4.19 1.81
C HIS A 175 -23.03 -2.86 2.31
N PHE A 176 -24.31 -2.88 2.71
CA PHE A 176 -24.97 -1.73 3.30
C PHE A 176 -25.66 -2.14 4.60
N GLU A 177 -25.55 -1.35 5.67
CA GLU A 177 -26.13 -1.67 6.99
C GLU A 177 -27.65 -1.90 6.95
N GLU A 178 -28.34 -1.23 6.02
CA GLU A 178 -29.78 -1.37 5.79
C GLU A 178 -30.17 -2.69 5.10
N CYS A 179 -29.17 -3.45 4.63
CA CYS A 179 -29.29 -4.66 3.81
C CYS A 179 -28.69 -5.95 4.45
N PRO A 180 -28.83 -6.21 5.77
CA PRO A 180 -28.06 -7.24 6.46
C PRO A 180 -28.32 -8.66 5.93
N ASP A 181 -29.56 -8.95 5.51
CA ASP A 181 -29.96 -10.25 4.98
C ASP A 181 -29.70 -10.40 3.45
N ALA A 182 -29.26 -9.34 2.77
CA ALA A 182 -29.04 -9.35 1.31
C ALA A 182 -27.62 -9.80 0.91
N GLY A 183 -26.74 -10.08 1.87
CA GLY A 183 -25.37 -10.52 1.65
C GLY A 183 -24.49 -9.46 0.96
N ASN A 184 -23.49 -9.93 0.21
CA ASN A 184 -22.48 -9.09 -0.42
C ASN A 184 -22.89 -8.68 -1.84
N MET A 185 -22.55 -7.44 -2.25
CA MET A 185 -23.03 -6.77 -3.46
C MET A 185 -24.56 -6.84 -3.64
N PRO A 186 -25.36 -6.35 -2.66
CA PRO A 186 -26.81 -6.42 -2.71
C PRO A 186 -27.39 -5.65 -3.89
N THR A 187 -28.43 -6.20 -4.54
CA THR A 187 -29.24 -5.40 -5.49
C THR A 187 -30.16 -4.47 -4.70
N ILE A 188 -29.90 -3.17 -4.76
CA ILE A 188 -30.64 -2.12 -4.08
C ILE A 188 -31.73 -1.49 -4.98
N THR A 189 -32.67 -0.76 -4.39
CA THR A 189 -33.73 -0.03 -5.11
C THR A 189 -33.71 1.47 -4.86
N MET A 190 -33.92 2.25 -5.93
CA MET A 190 -34.01 3.71 -5.88
C MET A 190 -35.25 4.21 -6.64
N GLU A 191 -36.07 5.01 -5.96
CA GLU A 191 -37.27 5.64 -6.52
C GLU A 191 -36.92 7.00 -7.16
N ILE A 192 -37.22 7.14 -8.44
CA ILE A 192 -36.98 8.39 -9.20
C ILE A 192 -37.78 9.55 -8.58
N GLY A 193 -37.15 10.72 -8.48
CA GLY A 193 -37.71 11.91 -7.83
C GLY A 193 -37.38 12.03 -6.34
N ARG A 194 -36.48 11.17 -5.82
CA ARG A 194 -35.93 11.26 -4.46
C ARG A 194 -34.41 11.45 -4.47
N THR A 195 -33.88 11.87 -3.33
CA THR A 195 -32.44 11.90 -3.03
C THR A 195 -32.08 10.71 -2.17
N TYR A 196 -31.00 10.02 -2.53
CA TYR A 196 -30.40 8.91 -1.80
C TYR A 196 -28.98 9.26 -1.37
N ARG A 197 -28.69 9.16 -0.08
CA ARG A 197 -27.36 9.38 0.50
C ARG A 197 -26.65 8.05 0.69
N PHE A 198 -25.41 7.96 0.24
CA PHE A 198 -24.52 6.82 0.46
C PHE A 198 -23.37 7.26 1.38
N ILE A 199 -23.42 6.88 2.65
CA ILE A 199 -22.42 7.25 3.67
C ILE A 199 -21.23 6.30 3.62
N GLN A 200 -20.00 6.82 3.66
CA GLN A 200 -18.75 6.06 3.59
C GLN A 200 -17.80 6.34 4.76
N THR A 201 -18.33 6.32 5.99
CA THR A 201 -17.55 6.59 7.22
C THR A 201 -17.00 5.35 7.93
N ASP A 202 -17.45 4.14 7.58
CA ASP A 202 -16.89 2.94 8.19
C ASP A 202 -15.45 2.71 7.67
N ILE A 203 -14.53 2.33 8.56
CA ILE A 203 -13.10 2.17 8.27
C ILE A 203 -12.79 1.17 7.15
N SER A 204 -13.72 0.26 6.84
CA SER A 204 -13.63 -0.62 5.69
C SER A 204 -13.81 0.08 4.33
N ASN A 205 -14.31 1.31 4.28
CA ASN A 205 -14.41 2.11 3.06
C ASN A 205 -13.09 2.77 2.65
N TYR A 206 -12.04 2.72 3.48
CA TYR A 206 -10.71 3.23 3.12
C TYR A 206 -10.27 2.63 1.78
N PHE A 207 -9.77 3.46 0.86
CA PHE A 207 -9.44 3.06 -0.53
C PHE A 207 -10.62 2.56 -1.39
N HIS A 208 -11.88 2.75 -0.96
CA HIS A 208 -13.07 2.28 -1.68
C HIS A 208 -14.13 3.37 -1.99
N PRO A 209 -13.78 4.46 -2.71
CA PRO A 209 -14.72 5.54 -3.06
C PRO A 209 -15.84 5.07 -4.01
N LEU A 210 -17.10 5.39 -3.68
CA LEU A 210 -18.30 5.01 -4.43
C LEU A 210 -18.52 5.86 -5.70
N GLY A 211 -18.71 5.16 -6.82
CA GLY A 211 -19.13 5.70 -8.11
C GLY A 211 -20.49 5.16 -8.57
N PHE A 212 -21.08 5.81 -9.55
CA PHE A 212 -22.38 5.44 -10.12
C PHE A 212 -22.34 5.41 -11.65
N ALA A 213 -22.66 4.27 -12.26
CA ALA A 213 -22.52 4.05 -13.69
C ALA A 213 -23.72 3.34 -14.35
N PHE A 214 -23.69 3.29 -15.69
CA PHE A 214 -24.70 2.63 -16.51
C PHE A 214 -24.41 1.15 -16.81
N GLU A 215 -23.20 0.67 -16.54
CA GLU A 215 -22.76 -0.73 -16.64
C GLU A 215 -21.88 -1.09 -15.41
N PRO A 216 -21.65 -2.39 -15.09
CA PRO A 216 -20.76 -2.80 -14.01
C PRO A 216 -19.34 -2.23 -14.14
N ASP A 217 -18.66 -2.05 -13.01
CA ASP A 217 -17.29 -1.50 -12.88
C ASP A 217 -17.08 -0.06 -13.40
N GLY A 218 -18.08 0.57 -14.02
CA GLY A 218 -18.06 1.99 -14.40
C GLY A 218 -16.84 2.40 -15.23
N ALA A 219 -16.14 3.44 -14.78
CA ALA A 219 -14.94 3.96 -15.44
C ALA A 219 -13.87 2.88 -15.70
N LEU A 220 -13.69 1.95 -14.75
CA LEU A 220 -12.71 0.86 -14.82
C LEU A 220 -13.03 -0.19 -15.92
N ALA A 221 -14.27 -0.20 -16.45
CA ALA A 221 -14.65 -0.97 -17.62
C ALA A 221 -14.82 -0.13 -18.90
N ASN A 222 -14.41 1.15 -18.89
CA ASN A 222 -14.68 2.14 -19.93
C ASN A 222 -16.20 2.38 -20.18
N ALA A 223 -17.04 2.18 -19.17
CA ALA A 223 -18.47 2.43 -19.25
C ALA A 223 -18.81 3.92 -19.00
N ASP A 224 -19.93 4.39 -19.55
CA ASP A 224 -20.43 5.73 -19.25
C ASP A 224 -20.94 5.80 -17.79
N GLU A 225 -20.50 6.82 -17.06
CA GLU A 225 -20.94 7.12 -15.69
C GLU A 225 -22.23 7.95 -15.66
N VAL A 226 -22.87 8.00 -14.49
CA VAL A 226 -24.01 8.88 -14.22
C VAL A 226 -23.52 10.33 -14.19
N ASP A 227 -24.18 11.19 -14.96
CA ASP A 227 -23.86 12.63 -15.06
C ASP A 227 -23.79 13.29 -13.68
N GLU A 228 -22.68 13.97 -13.38
CA GLU A 228 -22.43 14.73 -12.15
C GLU A 228 -23.57 15.71 -11.80
N ALA A 229 -24.38 16.15 -12.76
CA ALA A 229 -25.58 16.94 -12.46
C ALA A 229 -26.63 16.22 -11.59
N TYR A 230 -26.47 14.90 -11.34
CA TYR A 230 -27.29 14.09 -10.44
C TYR A 230 -26.55 13.59 -9.19
N LEU A 231 -25.27 13.92 -9.03
CA LEU A 231 -24.39 13.44 -7.96
C LEU A 231 -23.81 14.65 -7.20
N ALA A 232 -23.77 14.60 -5.88
CA ALA A 232 -23.02 15.55 -5.05
C ALA A 232 -22.08 14.75 -4.15
N TYR A 233 -20.78 14.91 -4.36
CA TYR A 233 -19.72 14.18 -3.67
C TYR A 233 -19.24 15.02 -2.50
N GLN A 234 -19.50 14.56 -1.27
CA GLN A 234 -19.50 15.44 -0.12
C GLN A 234 -18.52 15.04 0.96
N LEU A 235 -17.94 16.07 1.58
CA LEU A 235 -17.19 16.01 2.82
C LEU A 235 -17.79 17.02 3.81
N ASN A 236 -18.27 16.55 4.96
CA ASN A 236 -18.81 17.39 6.04
C ASN A 236 -19.96 18.35 5.64
N GLY A 237 -20.69 18.06 4.57
CA GLY A 237 -21.77 18.91 4.05
C GLY A 237 -21.38 19.91 2.96
N GLU A 238 -20.12 19.89 2.51
CA GLU A 238 -19.66 20.64 1.34
C GLU A 238 -19.50 19.69 0.14
N ASP A 239 -19.99 20.12 -1.03
CA ASP A 239 -19.83 19.39 -2.30
C ASP A 239 -18.44 19.67 -2.87
N ILE A 240 -17.55 18.69 -2.76
CA ILE A 240 -16.14 18.78 -3.18
C ILE A 240 -15.91 18.29 -4.61
N GLY A 241 -16.89 17.57 -5.20
CA GLY A 241 -16.78 16.97 -6.53
C GLY A 241 -15.93 15.70 -6.55
N LEU A 242 -16.05 14.92 -7.63
CA LEU A 242 -15.37 13.62 -7.77
C LEU A 242 -13.83 13.77 -7.77
N ASP A 243 -13.29 14.75 -8.50
CA ASP A 243 -11.86 15.05 -8.63
C ASP A 243 -11.13 15.32 -7.29
N VAL A 244 -11.88 15.54 -6.19
CA VAL A 244 -11.35 15.68 -4.82
C VAL A 244 -11.83 14.53 -3.92
N TYR A 245 -13.04 14.01 -4.13
CA TYR A 245 -13.58 12.91 -3.35
C TYR A 245 -12.81 11.60 -3.57
N GLU A 246 -12.50 11.24 -4.82
CA GLU A 246 -11.83 9.97 -5.13
C GLU A 246 -10.38 9.91 -4.59
N PRO A 247 -9.50 10.91 -4.84
CA PRO A 247 -8.12 10.87 -4.35
C PRO A 247 -8.01 10.83 -2.82
N ASN A 248 -8.90 11.54 -2.10
CA ASN A 248 -8.91 11.55 -0.65
C ASN A 248 -9.03 10.15 -0.01
N PHE A 249 -9.61 9.17 -0.70
CA PHE A 249 -9.69 7.78 -0.21
C PHE A 249 -8.35 7.02 -0.30
N ALA A 250 -7.36 7.56 -1.02
CA ALA A 250 -6.01 7.03 -1.14
C ALA A 250 -4.95 7.81 -0.32
N HIS A 251 -5.34 8.90 0.35
CA HIS A 251 -4.52 9.59 1.36
C HIS A 251 -4.25 8.66 2.56
N PRO A 252 -3.31 8.97 3.47
CA PRO A 252 -3.08 8.18 4.69
C PRO A 252 -4.36 7.87 5.47
N ILE A 253 -4.49 6.63 5.96
CA ILE A 253 -5.71 6.15 6.63
C ILE A 253 -6.10 7.01 7.84
N GLU A 254 -5.13 7.53 8.58
CA GLU A 254 -5.33 8.46 9.71
C GLU A 254 -5.93 9.80 9.27
N GLU A 255 -5.50 10.32 8.12
CA GLU A 255 -6.02 11.56 7.55
C GLU A 255 -7.45 11.33 7.04
N TRP A 256 -7.64 10.34 6.17
CA TRP A 256 -8.96 9.99 5.62
C TRP A 256 -9.99 9.73 6.72
N ALA A 257 -9.63 8.95 7.76
CA ALA A 257 -10.54 8.58 8.83
C ALA A 257 -10.81 9.69 9.86
N THR A 258 -10.05 10.79 9.85
CA THR A 258 -10.26 11.96 10.74
C THR A 258 -10.73 13.23 10.04
N GLN A 259 -10.64 13.31 8.70
CA GLN A 259 -11.14 14.45 7.91
C GLN A 259 -12.66 14.67 8.04
N GLY A 260 -13.46 13.63 8.26
CA GLY A 260 -14.86 13.74 8.67
C GLY A 260 -15.85 12.82 7.93
N GLU A 261 -17.05 13.33 7.64
CA GLU A 261 -18.13 12.53 7.05
C GLU A 261 -18.10 12.58 5.52
N TYR A 262 -17.61 11.50 4.90
CA TYR A 262 -17.70 11.24 3.46
C TYR A 262 -19.05 10.64 3.07
N TYR A 263 -19.72 11.21 2.06
CA TYR A 263 -20.90 10.61 1.45
C TYR A 263 -21.17 11.12 0.02
N VAL A 264 -21.99 10.38 -0.73
CA VAL A 264 -22.51 10.82 -2.05
C VAL A 264 -24.03 10.95 -1.98
N ASP A 265 -24.57 12.12 -2.34
CA ASP A 265 -26.01 12.36 -2.51
C ASP A 265 -26.40 12.20 -3.99
N VAL A 266 -27.17 11.17 -4.30
CA VAL A 266 -27.67 10.85 -5.65
C VAL A 266 -29.12 11.32 -5.80
N THR A 267 -29.39 12.21 -6.76
CA THR A 267 -30.72 12.81 -6.99
C THR A 267 -31.15 12.69 -8.46
N LEU A 268 -31.95 11.66 -8.77
CA LEU A 268 -32.51 11.46 -10.11
C LEU A 268 -33.86 12.21 -10.23
N PRO A 269 -34.01 13.21 -11.13
CA PRO A 269 -35.22 14.02 -11.23
C PRO A 269 -36.42 13.23 -11.78
N GLU A 270 -37.66 13.70 -11.57
CA GLU A 270 -38.89 13.02 -12.02
C GLU A 270 -38.87 12.65 -13.53
N ASP A 271 -38.29 13.53 -14.36
CA ASP A 271 -38.16 13.39 -15.81
C ASP A 271 -36.88 12.68 -16.27
N PHE A 272 -36.11 12.07 -15.34
CA PHE A 272 -34.95 11.24 -15.65
C PHE A 272 -35.33 10.20 -16.71
N ALA A 273 -34.66 10.29 -17.85
CA ALA A 273 -35.10 9.69 -19.10
C ALA A 273 -34.71 8.22 -19.23
N SER A 274 -33.72 7.77 -18.46
CA SER A 274 -33.30 6.37 -18.49
C SER A 274 -34.32 5.46 -17.81
N THR A 275 -34.49 4.28 -18.37
CA THR A 275 -35.28 3.18 -17.79
C THR A 275 -34.43 1.94 -17.56
N GLN A 276 -33.11 2.01 -17.79
CA GLN A 276 -32.20 0.93 -17.46
C GLN A 276 -31.80 0.99 -15.99
N ASP A 277 -31.23 -0.10 -15.48
CA ASP A 277 -30.69 -0.14 -14.14
C ASP A 277 -29.39 0.66 -14.07
N LEU A 278 -29.04 1.18 -12.89
CA LEU A 278 -27.72 1.77 -12.65
C LEU A 278 -26.87 0.75 -11.88
N PHE A 279 -25.60 1.06 -11.71
CA PHE A 279 -24.66 0.30 -10.89
C PHE A 279 -23.96 1.25 -9.94
N TYR A 280 -23.74 0.80 -8.70
CA TYR A 280 -22.76 1.42 -7.83
C TYR A 280 -21.46 0.60 -7.94
N PHE A 281 -20.31 1.24 -7.89
CA PHE A 281 -19.00 0.58 -8.02
C PHE A 281 -17.93 1.32 -7.22
N CYS A 282 -16.76 0.73 -7.02
CA CYS A 282 -15.61 1.39 -6.44
C CYS A 282 -14.77 2.01 -7.58
N HIS A 283 -14.43 3.30 -7.49
CA HIS A 283 -13.58 3.95 -8.51
C HIS A 283 -12.15 3.36 -8.57
N ILE A 284 -11.64 2.83 -7.45
CA ILE A 284 -10.27 2.28 -7.35
C ILE A 284 -10.22 0.76 -7.63
N HIS A 285 -11.28 0.01 -7.28
CA HIS A 285 -11.29 -1.45 -7.35
C HIS A 285 -12.42 -2.00 -8.21
N ARG A 286 -12.05 -2.55 -9.37
CA ARG A 286 -12.90 -3.35 -10.25
C ARG A 286 -13.48 -4.55 -9.51
N TYR A 287 -14.67 -4.97 -9.93
CA TYR A 287 -15.46 -6.08 -9.37
C TYR A 287 -16.04 -5.83 -7.97
N LEU A 288 -15.80 -4.64 -7.42
CA LEU A 288 -16.32 -4.19 -6.13
C LEU A 288 -17.49 -3.23 -6.38
N GLY A 289 -18.66 -3.79 -6.70
CA GLY A 289 -19.84 -3.01 -7.08
C GLY A 289 -21.12 -3.84 -7.09
N GLY A 290 -22.27 -3.18 -7.24
CA GLY A 290 -23.57 -3.83 -7.26
C GLY A 290 -24.60 -3.05 -8.07
N ARG A 291 -25.83 -3.55 -8.08
CA ARG A 291 -26.86 -3.09 -9.02
C ARG A 291 -27.95 -2.28 -8.32
N ILE A 292 -28.40 -1.24 -9.01
CA ILE A 292 -29.45 -0.33 -8.59
C ILE A 292 -30.67 -0.51 -9.51
N LYS A 293 -31.75 -1.06 -8.96
CA LYS A 293 -33.05 -1.12 -9.62
C LYS A 293 -33.80 0.20 -9.47
N LEU A 294 -34.13 0.83 -10.60
CA LEU A 294 -34.92 2.06 -10.60
C LEU A 294 -36.43 1.77 -10.54
N THR A 295 -37.13 2.45 -9.61
CA THR A 295 -38.59 2.43 -9.49
C THR A 295 -39.21 3.79 -9.79
N ARG A 296 -40.48 3.78 -10.22
CA ARG A 296 -41.30 4.98 -10.42
C ARG A 296 -42.74 4.71 -9.99
N ASN A 297 -43.23 5.47 -9.03
CA ASN A 297 -44.43 5.21 -8.23
C ASN A 297 -44.43 3.84 -7.54
N GLY A 298 -43.25 3.31 -7.18
CA GLY A 298 -43.09 1.98 -6.60
C GLY A 298 -43.21 0.81 -7.59
N GLU A 299 -43.30 1.06 -8.90
CA GLU A 299 -43.19 0.04 -9.94
C GLU A 299 -41.77 0.04 -10.53
N LEU A 300 -41.15 -1.14 -10.70
CA LEU A 300 -39.84 -1.30 -11.33
C LEU A 300 -39.88 -0.89 -12.81
N LEU A 301 -38.92 -0.07 -13.24
CA LEU A 301 -38.79 0.33 -14.64
C LEU A 301 -38.27 -0.80 -15.53
N GLN A 302 -37.30 -1.56 -15.03
CA GLN A 302 -36.73 -2.72 -15.72
C GLN A 302 -36.87 -3.97 -14.84
N ALA A 303 -37.98 -4.68 -14.99
CA ALA A 303 -38.24 -5.92 -14.26
C ALA A 303 -37.43 -7.13 -14.79
N ALA A 304 -36.77 -7.00 -15.95
CA ALA A 304 -35.92 -8.07 -16.47
C ALA A 304 -34.55 -8.10 -15.76
N HIS A 305 -34.06 -9.31 -15.54
CA HIS A 305 -32.65 -9.57 -15.27
C HIS A 305 -31.82 -9.18 -16.49
N LEU A 306 -30.63 -8.62 -16.26
CA LEU A 306 -29.68 -8.41 -17.34
C LEU A 306 -29.03 -9.76 -17.68
N PRO A 307 -28.40 -9.94 -18.85
CA PRO A 307 -27.48 -11.05 -19.03
C PRO A 307 -26.39 -11.01 -17.94
N ILE A 308 -25.89 -12.16 -17.50
CA ILE A 308 -24.66 -12.25 -16.70
C ILE A 308 -23.54 -11.63 -17.54
N HIS A 309 -23.19 -10.36 -17.28
CA HIS A 309 -22.27 -9.62 -18.13
C HIS A 309 -20.82 -9.65 -17.61
N ASN A 310 -20.67 -9.87 -16.30
CA ASN A 310 -19.43 -10.31 -15.65
C ASN A 310 -19.76 -11.61 -14.90
N ALA A 311 -18.90 -12.63 -15.00
CA ALA A 311 -18.81 -13.58 -13.90
C ALA A 311 -18.27 -12.81 -12.70
N LEU A 312 -18.94 -12.90 -11.54
CA LEU A 312 -18.41 -12.34 -10.29
C LEU A 312 -17.35 -13.29 -9.71
N PRO A 313 -16.47 -12.81 -8.82
CA PRO A 313 -15.56 -13.70 -8.11
C PRO A 313 -16.37 -14.82 -7.42
N PRO A 314 -15.96 -16.10 -7.54
CA PRO A 314 -16.57 -17.17 -6.75
C PRO A 314 -16.36 -16.87 -5.25
N PRO A 315 -17.24 -17.37 -4.35
CA PRO A 315 -17.03 -17.23 -2.92
C PRO A 315 -15.73 -17.94 -2.49
N PRO A 316 -15.04 -17.46 -1.43
CA PRO A 316 -13.87 -18.16 -0.87
C PRO A 316 -14.23 -19.58 -0.44
N SER A 317 -13.27 -20.51 -0.56
CA SER A 317 -13.38 -21.87 -0.02
C SER A 317 -13.56 -21.89 1.50
N SER A 318 -13.97 -22.99 2.11
CA SER A 318 -14.00 -23.10 3.58
C SER A 318 -12.61 -23.01 4.22
N TYR A 319 -11.54 -23.32 3.48
CA TYR A 319 -10.16 -23.09 3.92
C TYR A 319 -9.82 -21.60 3.88
N ASP A 320 -10.15 -20.91 2.78
CA ASP A 320 -9.95 -19.47 2.65
C ASP A 320 -10.79 -18.68 3.68
N GLN A 321 -12.04 -19.09 3.91
CA GLN A 321 -12.89 -18.53 4.98
C GLN A 321 -12.32 -18.76 6.38
N GLN A 322 -11.65 -19.91 6.62
CA GLN A 322 -10.95 -20.18 7.88
C GLN A 322 -9.68 -19.32 8.04
N CYS A 323 -8.97 -19.07 6.94
CA CYS A 323 -7.73 -18.31 6.93
C CYS A 323 -7.92 -16.79 6.78
N GLY A 324 -9.08 -16.32 6.34
CA GLY A 324 -9.31 -14.91 5.97
C GLY A 324 -8.72 -14.54 4.62
N THR A 325 -8.47 -15.52 3.75
CA THR A 325 -7.71 -15.37 2.51
C THR A 325 -8.62 -15.49 1.29
N TYR A 326 -8.01 -15.41 0.10
CA TYR A 326 -8.67 -15.77 -1.14
C TYR A 326 -7.68 -16.46 -2.10
N GLY A 327 -8.14 -17.49 -2.81
CA GLY A 327 -7.39 -18.16 -3.88
C GLY A 327 -6.37 -19.21 -3.42
N LEU A 328 -6.35 -19.63 -2.15
CA LEU A 328 -5.39 -20.64 -1.69
C LEU A 328 -5.84 -22.08 -1.97
N VAL A 329 -7.15 -22.33 -1.98
CA VAL A 329 -7.73 -23.67 -2.19
C VAL A 329 -9.03 -23.56 -2.98
N HIS A 330 -9.21 -24.42 -3.98
CA HIS A 330 -10.45 -24.60 -4.73
C HIS A 330 -11.11 -25.94 -4.36
N GLU A 331 -12.25 -25.91 -3.69
CA GLU A 331 -12.92 -27.12 -3.17
C GLU A 331 -13.50 -28.05 -4.24
N GLU A 332 -13.79 -27.52 -5.42
CA GLU A 332 -14.44 -28.25 -6.50
C GLU A 332 -13.45 -28.88 -7.50
N ALA A 333 -12.14 -28.62 -7.34
CA ALA A 333 -11.11 -29.12 -8.24
C ALA A 333 -10.58 -30.50 -7.80
N GLU A 334 -10.55 -31.46 -8.72
CA GLU A 334 -9.90 -32.76 -8.47
C GLU A 334 -8.38 -32.61 -8.40
N LEU A 335 -7.75 -33.56 -7.68
CA LEU A 335 -6.32 -33.54 -7.34
C LEU A 335 -5.45 -33.69 -8.61
N GLY A 336 -5.06 -32.56 -9.20
CA GLY A 336 -4.28 -32.48 -10.44
C GLY A 336 -5.01 -31.85 -11.64
N GLU A 337 -6.20 -31.29 -11.46
CA GLU A 337 -6.84 -30.44 -12.48
C GLU A 337 -6.50 -28.95 -12.25
N MET A 338 -6.24 -28.22 -13.34
CA MET A 338 -6.33 -26.76 -13.33
C MET A 338 -7.80 -26.41 -13.18
N GLY A 339 -8.19 -25.90 -12.02
CA GLY A 339 -9.53 -25.34 -11.85
C GLY A 339 -9.66 -24.05 -12.65
N ASP A 340 -10.83 -23.82 -13.26
CA ASP A 340 -11.23 -22.54 -13.86
C ASP A 340 -11.43 -21.48 -12.75
N ALA A 341 -10.33 -21.16 -12.04
CA ALA A 341 -10.26 -20.04 -11.11
C ALA A 341 -10.53 -18.76 -11.88
N TRP A 342 -11.22 -17.82 -11.25
CA TRP A 342 -11.63 -16.57 -11.88
C TRP A 342 -10.65 -15.44 -11.50
N PRO A 343 -10.22 -14.59 -12.44
CA PRO A 343 -10.52 -14.67 -13.87
C PRO A 343 -9.85 -15.88 -14.56
N HIS A 344 -8.64 -16.32 -14.14
CA HIS A 344 -7.95 -17.44 -14.78
C HIS A 344 -7.23 -18.45 -13.84
N THR A 345 -6.96 -19.62 -14.42
CA THR A 345 -6.54 -20.90 -13.79
C THR A 345 -5.18 -20.84 -13.08
N MET A 346 -5.18 -21.10 -11.77
CA MET A 346 -3.98 -21.36 -10.95
C MET A 346 -4.16 -22.68 -10.17
N THR A 347 -3.09 -23.17 -9.53
CA THR A 347 -3.05 -24.52 -8.94
C THR A 347 -4.10 -24.68 -7.83
N ALA A 348 -4.86 -25.77 -7.88
CA ALA A 348 -6.08 -25.93 -7.08
C ALA A 348 -5.92 -25.96 -5.55
N ASP A 349 -4.71 -26.21 -5.01
CA ASP A 349 -4.49 -26.43 -3.58
C ASP A 349 -3.02 -26.14 -3.20
N TYR A 350 -2.79 -25.02 -2.53
CA TYR A 350 -1.45 -24.60 -2.07
C TYR A 350 -1.09 -25.11 -0.67
N ARG A 351 -1.92 -25.97 -0.06
CA ARG A 351 -1.61 -26.56 1.26
C ARG A 351 -0.43 -27.52 1.17
N LEU A 352 0.44 -27.50 2.17
CA LEU A 352 1.59 -28.39 2.24
C LEU A 352 1.17 -29.83 2.61
N PRO A 353 1.83 -30.87 2.05
CA PRO A 353 2.99 -30.81 1.17
C PRO A 353 2.63 -30.54 -0.31
N HIS A 354 3.23 -29.51 -0.89
CA HIS A 354 3.10 -29.14 -2.30
C HIS A 354 4.41 -29.37 -3.07
N SER A 355 4.35 -29.73 -4.36
CA SER A 355 5.52 -30.20 -5.14
C SER A 355 6.52 -29.10 -5.52
N GLN A 356 6.06 -27.86 -5.52
CA GLN A 356 6.84 -26.66 -5.87
C GLN A 356 7.26 -25.85 -4.64
N CYS A 357 6.89 -26.27 -3.42
CA CYS A 357 7.10 -25.51 -2.19
C CYS A 357 8.02 -26.27 -1.23
N PRO A 358 8.71 -25.59 -0.29
CA PRO A 358 9.37 -26.25 0.82
C PRO A 358 8.35 -27.03 1.68
N HIS A 359 8.84 -27.92 2.52
CA HIS A 359 7.98 -28.75 3.39
C HIS A 359 7.31 -27.96 4.54
N THR A 360 7.81 -26.74 4.81
CA THR A 360 7.23 -25.77 5.75
C THR A 360 7.77 -24.38 5.41
N PHE A 361 7.01 -23.32 5.75
CA PHE A 361 7.56 -21.97 5.90
C PHE A 361 7.64 -21.53 7.37
N VAL A 362 6.80 -22.11 8.24
CA VAL A 362 6.83 -21.86 9.69
C VAL A 362 7.42 -23.05 10.45
N CYS A 363 8.55 -22.89 11.13
CA CYS A 363 9.24 -23.96 11.85
C CYS A 363 8.71 -24.16 13.29
N GLU A 364 7.46 -24.59 13.43
CA GLU A 364 6.83 -24.87 14.73
C GLU A 364 6.05 -26.20 14.72
N ASP A 365 6.23 -26.99 15.79
CA ASP A 365 5.42 -28.17 16.10
C ASP A 365 4.08 -27.75 16.72
N GLY A 366 2.98 -27.88 15.97
CA GLY A 366 1.62 -27.62 16.49
C GLY A 366 1.10 -26.20 16.31
N LYS A 367 1.54 -25.55 15.22
CA LYS A 367 1.15 -24.23 14.67
C LYS A 367 -0.22 -23.67 15.09
N SER A 368 -0.25 -22.35 15.31
CA SER A 368 -1.49 -21.55 15.34
C SER A 368 -2.28 -21.68 14.02
N THR A 369 -3.55 -21.25 14.00
CA THR A 369 -4.32 -21.21 12.75
C THR A 369 -3.67 -20.26 11.74
N PHE A 370 -3.25 -19.06 12.18
CA PHE A 370 -2.54 -18.10 11.35
C PHE A 370 -1.22 -18.68 10.81
N ALA A 371 -0.37 -19.26 11.65
CA ALA A 371 0.87 -19.95 11.24
C ALA A 371 0.63 -21.12 10.27
N SER A 372 -0.51 -21.80 10.36
CA SER A 372 -0.92 -22.86 9.41
C SER A 372 -1.42 -22.31 8.07
N CYS A 373 -1.97 -21.10 8.06
CA CYS A 373 -2.38 -20.39 6.84
C CYS A 373 -1.16 -19.82 6.10
N LEU A 374 -0.17 -19.28 6.82
CA LEU A 374 1.06 -18.75 6.22
C LEU A 374 1.82 -19.76 5.35
N ASP A 375 1.84 -21.05 5.71
CA ASP A 375 2.40 -22.11 4.85
C ASP A 375 1.77 -22.13 3.44
N ALA A 376 0.45 -21.99 3.35
CA ALA A 376 -0.28 -22.01 2.09
C ALA A 376 -0.20 -20.66 1.35
N ILE A 377 -0.24 -19.54 2.09
CA ILE A 377 -0.07 -18.18 1.56
C ILE A 377 1.32 -18.04 0.89
N ASN A 378 2.36 -18.52 1.56
CA ASN A 378 3.74 -18.48 1.04
C ASN A 378 3.97 -19.49 -0.08
N CYS A 379 3.28 -20.64 -0.04
CA CYS A 379 3.32 -21.59 -1.16
C CYS A 379 2.63 -21.07 -2.43
N HIS A 380 1.48 -20.40 -2.28
CA HIS A 380 0.78 -19.70 -3.39
C HIS A 380 1.71 -18.68 -4.05
N MET A 381 2.32 -17.80 -3.24
CA MET A 381 3.31 -16.82 -3.72
C MET A 381 4.45 -17.47 -4.47
N PHE A 382 5.12 -18.43 -3.84
CA PHE A 382 6.32 -19.05 -4.35
C PHE A 382 6.08 -19.74 -5.70
N SER A 383 4.95 -20.46 -5.81
CA SER A 383 4.50 -21.09 -7.06
C SER A 383 4.13 -20.05 -8.13
N GLY A 384 3.42 -18.98 -7.77
CA GLY A 384 3.10 -17.88 -8.69
C GLY A 384 4.32 -17.13 -9.20
N MET A 385 5.34 -16.95 -8.36
CA MET A 385 6.62 -16.29 -8.69
C MET A 385 7.62 -17.21 -9.41
N THR A 386 7.27 -18.44 -9.76
CA THR A 386 8.06 -19.23 -10.72
C THR A 386 7.55 -18.98 -12.13
N THR A 387 8.23 -18.11 -12.88
CA THR A 387 7.76 -17.58 -14.19
C THR A 387 8.84 -17.65 -15.28
N TYR A 388 8.44 -17.61 -16.54
CA TYR A 388 9.35 -17.48 -17.67
C TYR A 388 9.81 -16.04 -17.93
N GLU A 389 10.90 -15.90 -18.68
CA GLU A 389 11.35 -14.62 -19.25
C GLU A 389 11.02 -14.53 -20.77
N HIS A 390 9.73 -14.57 -21.14
CA HIS A 390 9.35 -14.60 -22.56
C HIS A 390 9.19 -13.23 -23.23
N HIS A 391 9.01 -12.15 -22.46
CA HIS A 391 8.43 -10.89 -22.95
C HIS A 391 9.35 -9.67 -22.81
N SER A 392 9.58 -9.20 -21.59
CA SER A 392 10.43 -8.05 -21.25
C SER A 392 10.74 -8.03 -19.75
N GLU A 393 11.65 -7.17 -19.31
CA GLU A 393 11.92 -6.88 -17.90
C GLU A 393 10.66 -6.37 -17.17
N VAL A 394 9.85 -5.55 -17.84
CA VAL A 394 8.55 -5.06 -17.33
C VAL A 394 7.56 -6.22 -17.16
N ALA A 395 7.44 -7.10 -18.15
CA ALA A 395 6.56 -8.26 -18.05
C ALA A 395 6.97 -9.19 -16.91
N LEU A 396 8.28 -9.48 -16.79
CA LEU A 396 8.81 -10.30 -15.71
C LEU A 396 8.54 -9.66 -14.35
N PHE A 397 8.73 -8.35 -14.19
CA PHE A 397 8.35 -7.64 -12.97
C PHE A 397 6.86 -7.80 -12.64
N LEU A 398 5.95 -7.58 -13.60
CA LEU A 398 4.51 -7.69 -13.39
C LEU A 398 4.08 -9.13 -13.01
N HIS A 399 4.63 -10.14 -13.70
CA HIS A 399 4.37 -11.56 -13.41
C HIS A 399 4.94 -12.02 -12.06
N GLN A 400 5.96 -11.34 -11.54
CA GLN A 400 6.53 -11.60 -10.21
C GLN A 400 5.78 -10.84 -9.10
N MET A 401 5.44 -9.56 -9.33
CA MET A 401 4.88 -8.69 -8.30
C MET A 401 3.37 -8.87 -8.08
N ILE A 402 2.60 -9.35 -9.06
CA ILE A 402 1.19 -9.72 -8.81
C ILE A 402 1.08 -10.82 -7.73
N PRO A 403 1.70 -12.02 -7.87
CA PRO A 403 1.62 -13.05 -6.83
C PRO A 403 2.31 -12.67 -5.51
N HIS A 404 3.33 -11.80 -5.55
CA HIS A 404 3.95 -11.20 -4.37
C HIS A 404 2.97 -10.29 -3.61
N HIS A 405 2.30 -9.36 -4.28
CA HIS A 405 1.29 -8.51 -3.62
C HIS A 405 0.08 -9.31 -3.16
N GLN A 406 -0.35 -10.34 -3.90
CA GLN A 406 -1.40 -11.26 -3.45
C GLN A 406 -1.01 -11.99 -2.15
N ASN A 407 0.26 -12.32 -1.96
CA ASN A 407 0.77 -12.88 -0.70
C ASN A 407 0.62 -11.89 0.44
N ALA A 408 1.13 -10.67 0.28
CA ALA A 408 1.03 -9.66 1.33
C ALA A 408 -0.41 -9.31 1.70
N VAL A 409 -1.31 -9.17 0.72
CA VAL A 409 -2.75 -8.99 0.96
C VAL A 409 -3.32 -10.18 1.75
N ASN A 410 -3.03 -11.42 1.36
CA ASN A 410 -3.51 -12.61 2.08
C ASN A 410 -2.92 -12.74 3.50
N MET A 411 -1.63 -12.42 3.71
CA MET A 411 -1.02 -12.37 5.05
C MET A 411 -1.70 -11.31 5.92
N ALA A 412 -1.90 -10.11 5.38
CA ALA A 412 -2.52 -8.99 6.09
C ALA A 412 -4.00 -9.25 6.42
N LYS A 413 -4.79 -9.80 5.48
CA LYS A 413 -6.16 -10.24 5.79
C LYS A 413 -6.19 -11.37 6.82
N SER A 414 -5.27 -12.34 6.74
CA SER A 414 -5.23 -13.46 7.70
C SER A 414 -4.90 -12.98 9.11
N LEU A 415 -4.01 -12.00 9.26
CA LEU A 415 -3.75 -11.33 10.54
C LEU A 415 -4.97 -10.50 10.99
N LEU A 416 -5.60 -9.74 10.07
CA LEU A 416 -6.78 -8.91 10.36
C LEU A 416 -8.01 -9.73 10.80
N LEU A 417 -8.21 -10.93 10.25
CA LEU A 417 -9.30 -11.83 10.69
C LEU A 417 -9.11 -12.30 12.14
N ASN A 418 -7.87 -12.52 12.54
CA ASN A 418 -7.49 -12.95 13.90
C ASN A 418 -7.22 -11.74 14.84
N TRP A 419 -7.41 -10.52 14.34
CA TRP A 419 -7.15 -9.29 15.08
C TRP A 419 -8.09 -9.14 16.27
N SER A 420 -7.54 -8.77 17.41
CA SER A 420 -8.29 -8.64 18.68
C SER A 420 -8.21 -7.25 19.30
N SER A 421 -7.37 -6.39 18.74
CA SER A 421 -7.29 -4.96 19.06
C SER A 421 -8.31 -4.20 18.21
N SER A 422 -8.66 -3.00 18.66
CA SER A 422 -9.54 -2.09 17.91
C SER A 422 -9.08 -0.66 18.15
N CYS A 423 -8.47 -0.05 17.14
CA CYS A 423 -8.02 1.33 17.23
C CYS A 423 -9.13 2.30 16.86
N SER A 424 -9.17 3.47 17.51
CA SER A 424 -10.00 4.55 16.98
C SER A 424 -9.30 5.20 15.77
N PRO A 425 -10.02 5.88 14.87
CA PRO A 425 -9.41 6.65 13.78
C PRO A 425 -8.27 7.57 14.23
N GLU A 426 -8.43 8.19 15.41
CA GLU A 426 -7.45 9.10 16.03
C GLU A 426 -6.18 8.38 16.50
N ASP A 427 -6.22 7.06 16.72
CA ASP A 427 -5.09 6.26 17.20
C ASP A 427 -4.29 5.59 16.06
N LEU A 428 -4.80 5.54 14.82
CA LEU A 428 -4.15 4.86 13.69
C LEU A 428 -2.82 5.49 13.24
N GLY A 429 -2.57 6.76 13.61
CA GLY A 429 -1.30 7.47 13.45
C GLY A 429 -0.51 7.64 14.75
N GLY A 430 -0.85 6.89 15.81
CA GLY A 430 -0.20 6.99 17.12
C GLY A 430 0.95 5.99 17.34
N ASP A 431 1.72 6.21 18.41
CA ASP A 431 2.86 5.37 18.81
C ASP A 431 2.48 3.97 19.37
N ASP A 432 1.20 3.57 19.33
CA ASP A 432 0.76 2.28 19.86
C ASP A 432 1.01 1.17 18.84
N GLY A 433 1.80 0.15 19.23
CA GLY A 433 2.21 -0.93 18.33
C GLY A 433 1.03 -1.70 17.71
N ALA A 434 -0.12 -1.81 18.38
CA ALA A 434 -1.29 -2.43 17.78
C ALA A 434 -1.94 -1.51 16.74
N CYS A 435 -1.98 -0.19 16.95
CA CYS A 435 -2.55 0.74 15.98
C CYS A 435 -1.65 0.99 14.77
N ILE A 436 -0.33 0.98 14.97
CA ILE A 436 0.65 0.93 13.88
C ILE A 436 0.42 -0.33 13.03
N MET A 437 0.27 -1.50 13.66
CA MET A 437 -0.01 -2.74 12.92
C MET A 437 -1.38 -2.75 12.23
N GLU A 438 -2.43 -2.18 12.84
CA GLU A 438 -3.75 -2.08 12.21
C GLU A 438 -3.72 -1.16 10.97
N ASN A 439 -2.96 -0.04 11.03
CA ASN A 439 -2.69 0.83 9.89
C ASN A 439 -1.93 0.05 8.79
N ILE A 440 -0.81 -0.60 9.12
CA ILE A 440 0.00 -1.39 8.17
C ILE A 440 -0.86 -2.44 7.44
N VAL A 441 -1.62 -3.28 8.15
CA VAL A 441 -2.39 -4.34 7.48
C VAL A 441 -3.49 -3.77 6.58
N ARG A 442 -4.18 -2.70 6.98
CA ARG A 442 -5.21 -2.05 6.15
C ARG A 442 -4.60 -1.39 4.90
N SER A 443 -3.48 -0.70 5.06
CA SER A 443 -2.74 -0.06 3.96
C SER A 443 -2.15 -1.09 2.98
N ILE A 444 -1.66 -2.23 3.46
CA ILE A 444 -1.26 -3.37 2.62
C ILE A 444 -2.46 -3.93 1.85
N ILE A 445 -3.55 -4.27 2.54
CA ILE A 445 -4.74 -4.87 1.91
C ILE A 445 -5.27 -4.00 0.78
N SER A 446 -5.48 -2.71 1.03
CA SER A 446 -6.17 -1.85 0.08
C SER A 446 -5.25 -1.30 -1.02
N GLY A 447 -4.07 -0.82 -0.63
CA GLY A 447 -3.08 -0.24 -1.56
C GLY A 447 -2.49 -1.27 -2.50
N GLN A 448 -2.06 -2.44 -2.00
CA GLN A 448 -1.50 -3.48 -2.86
C GLN A 448 -2.57 -4.14 -3.74
N ASN A 449 -3.85 -4.18 -3.31
CA ASN A 449 -4.96 -4.57 -4.18
C ASN A 449 -5.16 -3.63 -5.38
N ALA A 450 -5.08 -2.30 -5.17
CA ALA A 450 -5.14 -1.34 -6.27
C ALA A 450 -3.96 -1.52 -7.24
N GLN A 451 -2.77 -1.77 -6.71
CA GLN A 451 -1.58 -2.08 -7.51
C GLN A 451 -1.72 -3.40 -8.29
N ILE A 452 -2.26 -4.48 -7.71
CA ILE A 452 -2.54 -5.76 -8.42
C ILE A 452 -3.46 -5.51 -9.62
N GLN A 453 -4.56 -4.77 -9.43
CA GLN A 453 -5.48 -4.49 -10.52
C GLN A 453 -4.84 -3.64 -11.61
N THR A 454 -4.04 -2.64 -11.24
CA THR A 454 -3.31 -1.80 -12.20
C THR A 454 -2.27 -2.62 -12.98
N MET A 455 -1.52 -3.49 -12.30
CA MET A 455 -0.57 -4.40 -12.95
C MET A 455 -1.26 -5.38 -13.92
N ARG A 456 -2.43 -5.93 -13.56
CA ARG A 456 -3.25 -6.75 -14.47
C ARG A 456 -3.72 -5.95 -15.70
N GLN A 457 -4.14 -4.70 -15.52
CA GLN A 457 -4.51 -3.81 -16.64
C GLN A 457 -3.31 -3.49 -17.55
N LEU A 458 -2.11 -3.32 -16.99
CA LEU A 458 -0.88 -3.15 -17.79
C LEU A 458 -0.60 -4.42 -18.62
N LEU A 459 -0.68 -5.63 -18.04
CA LEU A 459 -0.56 -6.88 -18.80
C LEU A 459 -1.57 -6.97 -19.96
N GLU A 460 -2.84 -6.60 -19.72
CA GLU A 460 -3.88 -6.54 -20.77
C GLU A 460 -3.55 -5.50 -21.86
N SER A 461 -3.08 -4.31 -21.48
CA SER A 461 -2.75 -3.20 -22.40
C SER A 461 -1.59 -3.56 -23.37
N TYR A 462 -0.56 -4.24 -22.86
CA TYR A 462 0.56 -4.75 -23.66
C TYR A 462 0.21 -6.03 -24.43
N GLY A 463 -0.92 -6.68 -24.13
CA GLY A 463 -1.35 -7.93 -24.74
C GLY A 463 -0.52 -9.13 -24.31
N TRP A 464 0.00 -9.10 -23.08
CA TRP A 464 0.71 -10.21 -22.44
C TRP A 464 -0.29 -11.10 -21.67
N PRO A 465 0.01 -12.39 -21.46
CA PRO A 465 -0.84 -13.23 -20.62
C PRO A 465 -0.80 -12.71 -19.17
N GLU A 466 -1.88 -12.91 -18.41
CA GLU A 466 -1.89 -12.57 -16.98
C GLU A 466 -0.89 -13.44 -16.18
N PHE A 467 -0.67 -14.68 -16.64
CA PHE A 467 0.24 -15.65 -16.03
C PHE A 467 1.23 -16.19 -17.07
N ASP A 468 2.52 -16.19 -16.75
CA ASP A 468 3.59 -16.85 -17.53
C ASP A 468 4.37 -17.84 -16.64
N HIS A 469 3.63 -18.63 -15.86
CA HIS A 469 4.18 -19.52 -14.82
C HIS A 469 4.94 -20.72 -15.41
N CYS A 470 5.89 -21.27 -14.64
CA CYS A 470 6.65 -22.45 -14.99
C CYS A 470 6.86 -23.39 -13.80
N ASP A 471 6.74 -24.71 -14.02
CA ASP A 471 6.90 -25.69 -12.94
C ASP A 471 8.38 -25.84 -12.51
N VAL A 472 8.76 -25.27 -11.35
CA VAL A 472 10.05 -25.55 -10.70
C VAL A 472 9.87 -26.54 -9.53
N PRO A 473 10.18 -27.84 -9.71
CA PRO A 473 9.98 -28.83 -8.66
C PRO A 473 11.08 -28.82 -7.59
N MET A 474 10.68 -28.87 -6.32
CA MET A 474 11.61 -28.92 -5.19
C MET A 474 12.33 -30.28 -5.07
N LYS A 475 13.66 -30.28 -5.13
CA LYS A 475 14.48 -31.51 -5.15
C LYS A 475 14.88 -32.01 -3.77
N GLY A 476 13.87 -32.50 -3.06
CA GLY A 476 14.04 -33.48 -1.98
C GLY A 476 14.03 -32.89 -0.57
N SER A 477 12.83 -32.65 -0.06
CA SER A 477 12.55 -32.55 1.37
C SER A 477 12.15 -33.92 1.93
N SER A 478 13.06 -34.57 2.64
CA SER A 478 12.72 -35.62 3.60
C SER A 478 13.37 -35.25 4.93
N GLU A 479 12.59 -35.30 6.01
CA GLU A 479 13.00 -34.93 7.37
C GLU A 479 14.34 -35.57 7.78
N GLU A 480 15.05 -34.89 8.71
CA GLU A 480 16.37 -35.25 9.27
C GLU A 480 17.57 -35.10 8.30
N ALA A 481 17.98 -33.85 8.07
CA ALA A 481 19.35 -33.52 7.68
C ALA A 481 20.08 -32.79 8.84
N GLU A 482 20.78 -33.54 9.70
CA GLU A 482 21.76 -32.95 10.63
C GLU A 482 22.90 -32.29 9.81
N MET A 483 22.81 -30.97 9.59
CA MET A 483 23.95 -30.15 9.17
C MET A 483 24.51 -29.36 10.35
N VAL A 484 25.82 -29.13 10.31
CA VAL A 484 26.58 -28.54 11.42
C VAL A 484 26.35 -27.04 11.44
N SER A 485 25.91 -26.51 12.57
CA SER A 485 25.81 -25.07 12.81
C SER A 485 27.20 -24.43 12.85
N ASP A 486 27.53 -23.71 11.79
CA ASP A 486 28.61 -22.70 11.73
C ASP A 486 28.08 -21.37 11.13
N TYR A 487 26.74 -21.22 11.03
CA TYR A 487 26.02 -20.01 10.62
C TYR A 487 25.09 -19.50 11.73
N ASP A 488 25.62 -19.41 12.95
CA ASP A 488 25.03 -18.59 14.01
C ASP A 488 25.78 -17.24 14.06
N ASN A 489 25.06 -16.12 14.10
CA ASN A 489 25.49 -14.73 13.91
C ASN A 489 25.93 -14.35 12.49
N PHE A 490 24.95 -13.96 11.66
CA PHE A 490 25.10 -12.72 10.90
C PHE A 490 24.85 -11.54 11.87
N ASP A 491 25.93 -11.09 12.52
CA ASP A 491 25.91 -9.88 13.34
C ASP A 491 25.82 -8.68 12.38
N ASN A 492 24.66 -8.01 12.34
CA ASN A 492 24.45 -6.81 11.54
C ASN A 492 25.26 -5.60 12.06
N SER A 493 26.09 -5.78 13.10
CA SER A 493 27.10 -4.82 13.53
C SER A 493 28.51 -5.15 13.01
N ARG A 494 29.11 -4.13 12.36
CA ARG A 494 30.52 -4.02 11.90
C ARG A 494 30.89 -4.67 10.56
N TYR A 495 30.99 -3.81 9.54
CA TYR A 495 32.12 -3.82 8.63
C TYR A 495 32.93 -2.50 8.73
N ASN A 496 34.05 -2.54 9.46
CA ASN A 496 35.05 -1.47 9.45
C ASN A 496 36.14 -1.82 8.43
N GLY A 497 36.00 -1.32 7.20
CA GLY A 497 36.99 -1.47 6.13
C GLY A 497 37.80 -0.19 5.90
N GLU A 498 39.04 -0.12 6.39
CA GLU A 498 39.96 0.97 6.03
C GLU A 498 40.62 0.75 4.65
N HIS A 499 40.80 1.86 3.92
CA HIS A 499 41.63 2.03 2.70
C HIS A 499 41.02 1.55 1.36
N SER A 500 41.26 2.19 0.21
CA SER A 500 42.11 3.34 -0.13
C SER A 500 41.56 4.13 -1.33
N HIS A 501 41.52 5.47 -1.25
CA HIS A 501 41.16 6.31 -2.41
C HIS A 501 42.26 6.34 -3.49
N GLU A 502 41.86 6.12 -4.75
CA GLU A 502 42.47 6.73 -5.93
C GLU A 502 41.39 7.49 -6.74
N PRO A 503 41.76 8.49 -7.57
CA PRO A 503 41.01 9.75 -7.56
C PRO A 503 39.88 9.86 -8.59
N VAL A 504 38.71 10.29 -8.11
CA VAL A 504 37.59 10.78 -8.93
C VAL A 504 37.88 12.20 -9.45
N ARG A 505 37.17 12.61 -10.50
CA ARG A 505 37.28 13.93 -11.14
C ARG A 505 36.81 15.04 -10.20
N ARG A 506 37.23 16.29 -10.49
CA ARG A 506 36.95 17.47 -9.64
C ARG A 506 35.47 17.62 -9.28
N SER A 507 35.14 17.39 -8.01
CA SER A 507 33.95 17.90 -7.36
C SER A 507 34.06 19.42 -7.10
N LEU A 508 32.93 20.07 -6.83
CA LEU A 508 32.79 21.45 -6.37
C LEU A 508 32.88 21.60 -4.83
N VAL A 509 32.96 20.48 -4.10
CA VAL A 509 33.30 20.46 -2.67
C VAL A 509 34.64 21.20 -2.46
N GLY A 510 34.69 22.06 -1.42
CA GLY A 510 35.89 22.83 -1.09
C GLY A 510 37.06 21.97 -0.65
N GLU A 511 38.27 22.55 -0.58
CA GLU A 511 39.49 21.84 -0.13
C GLU A 511 39.41 21.35 1.33
N ASP A 512 38.40 21.78 2.08
CA ASP A 512 38.05 21.41 3.46
C ASP A 512 36.97 20.31 3.57
N GLY A 513 36.45 19.80 2.45
CA GLY A 513 35.41 18.75 2.44
C GLY A 513 33.97 19.25 2.62
N ILE A 514 33.74 20.57 2.64
CA ILE A 514 32.39 21.14 2.81
C ILE A 514 31.83 21.59 1.44
N CYS A 515 30.59 21.22 1.15
CA CYS A 515 29.85 21.70 -0.01
C CYS A 515 29.20 23.07 0.27
N ARG A 516 29.16 23.97 -0.73
CA ARG A 516 28.51 25.29 -0.63
C ARG A 516 27.39 25.39 -1.65
N GLY A 517 26.27 26.01 -1.25
CA GLY A 517 25.14 26.28 -2.13
C GLY A 517 25.42 27.38 -3.15
N SER A 518 24.58 27.45 -4.17
CA SER A 518 24.66 28.46 -5.24
C SER A 518 24.11 29.80 -4.75
N CYS A 519 25.00 30.72 -4.35
CA CYS A 519 24.62 32.03 -3.83
C CYS A 519 24.43 33.09 -4.94
N SER A 520 23.32 33.83 -4.86
CA SER A 520 23.04 34.99 -5.72
C SER A 520 22.44 36.15 -4.91
N SER A 521 22.51 37.37 -5.44
CA SER A 521 21.98 38.55 -4.76
C SER A 521 20.62 38.95 -5.32
N GLU A 522 19.55 38.63 -4.59
CA GLU A 522 18.17 39.01 -4.94
C GLU A 522 17.73 40.21 -4.10
N ASN A 523 17.24 41.27 -4.74
CA ASN A 523 16.79 42.52 -4.10
C ASN A 523 17.79 43.24 -3.16
N GLY A 524 19.03 42.76 -3.05
CA GLY A 524 20.07 43.27 -2.15
C GLY A 524 20.39 42.34 -0.97
N GLU A 525 19.68 41.23 -0.84
CA GLU A 525 19.95 40.14 0.11
C GLU A 525 20.65 39.00 -0.65
N GLU A 526 21.58 38.30 0.02
CA GLU A 526 22.29 37.15 -0.55
C GLU A 526 21.52 35.88 -0.17
N VAL A 527 20.94 35.21 -1.16
CA VAL A 527 20.21 33.95 -1.01
C VAL A 527 21.04 32.85 -1.65
N CYS A 528 21.29 31.79 -0.89
CA CYS A 528 22.03 30.62 -1.37
C CYS A 528 21.06 29.44 -1.59
N VAL A 529 21.23 28.72 -2.70
CA VAL A 529 20.32 27.63 -3.09
C VAL A 529 21.02 26.28 -2.98
N PHE A 530 20.27 25.29 -2.51
CA PHE A 530 20.58 23.87 -2.62
C PHE A 530 19.41 23.16 -3.33
N THR A 531 19.72 22.41 -4.39
CA THR A 531 18.73 21.70 -5.21
C THR A 531 18.83 20.21 -4.91
N MET A 532 17.76 19.61 -4.38
CA MET A 532 17.78 18.28 -3.79
C MET A 532 17.39 17.17 -4.75
N GLY A 533 17.89 15.97 -4.46
CA GLY A 533 17.35 14.70 -4.95
C GLY A 533 17.74 13.54 -4.04
N VAL A 534 17.22 12.35 -4.33
CA VAL A 534 17.56 11.09 -3.66
C VAL A 534 18.10 10.12 -4.71
N ASP A 535 19.31 9.61 -4.52
CA ASP A 535 19.79 8.46 -5.28
C ASP A 535 19.22 7.19 -4.62
N LEU A 536 18.16 6.63 -5.22
CA LEU A 536 17.53 5.40 -4.75
C LEU A 536 18.52 4.21 -4.69
N PHE A 537 19.60 4.23 -5.45
CA PHE A 537 20.58 3.14 -5.58
C PHE A 537 21.76 3.27 -4.61
N ALA A 538 21.83 4.34 -3.80
CA ALA A 538 22.94 4.58 -2.89
C ALA A 538 22.92 3.70 -1.63
N SER A 539 21.75 3.23 -1.20
CA SER A 539 21.58 2.32 -0.06
C SER A 539 20.25 1.56 -0.15
N ASP A 540 19.93 0.77 0.88
CA ASP A 540 18.61 0.21 1.15
C ASP A 540 17.49 1.26 1.12
N LEU A 541 17.71 2.41 1.75
CA LEU A 541 16.78 3.56 1.78
C LEU A 541 17.04 4.60 0.66
N GLY A 542 18.10 4.41 -0.11
CA GLY A 542 18.64 5.46 -1.00
C GLY A 542 19.49 6.49 -0.23
N GLY A 543 19.73 7.66 -0.80
CA GLY A 543 20.48 8.71 -0.10
C GLY A 543 20.41 10.08 -0.74
N PHE A 544 20.36 11.12 0.11
CA PHE A 544 20.26 12.50 -0.35
C PHE A 544 21.52 12.97 -1.07
N TYR A 545 21.34 13.67 -2.19
CA TYR A 545 22.36 14.49 -2.83
C TYR A 545 21.86 15.93 -3.02
N PHE A 546 22.78 16.85 -3.29
CA PHE A 546 22.44 18.17 -3.82
C PHE A 546 23.19 18.41 -5.13
N GLU A 547 22.54 19.00 -6.14
CA GLU A 547 23.16 19.25 -7.45
C GLU A 547 24.45 20.06 -7.33
N GLU A 548 24.48 21.06 -6.43
CA GLU A 548 25.63 21.92 -6.16
C GLU A 548 26.84 21.16 -5.61
N CYS A 549 26.61 19.99 -4.99
CA CYS A 549 27.64 19.13 -4.42
C CYS A 549 28.13 18.03 -5.39
N GLY A 550 27.41 17.83 -6.50
CA GLY A 550 27.51 16.67 -7.38
C GLY A 550 26.56 15.55 -6.94
N SER A 551 25.81 14.98 -7.89
CA SER A 551 24.86 13.89 -7.61
C SER A 551 25.51 12.55 -7.24
N ASP A 552 26.82 12.42 -7.45
CA ASP A 552 27.65 11.28 -7.02
C ASP A 552 28.19 11.43 -5.58
N ASN A 553 27.87 12.53 -4.91
CA ASN A 553 28.29 12.84 -3.55
C ASN A 553 27.10 12.71 -2.60
N ILE A 554 26.87 11.50 -2.09
CA ILE A 554 25.73 11.13 -1.25
C ILE A 554 25.96 11.52 0.21
N PHE A 555 24.90 11.98 0.90
CA PHE A 555 24.92 12.56 2.25
C PHE A 555 26.03 13.62 2.46
N PRO A 556 26.19 14.60 1.55
CA PRO A 556 27.32 15.52 1.57
C PRO A 556 27.27 16.46 2.78
N VAL A 557 28.44 16.74 3.37
CA VAL A 557 28.54 17.77 4.41
C VAL A 557 28.36 19.15 3.76
N ILE A 558 27.23 19.81 4.01
CA ILE A 558 26.92 21.14 3.47
C ILE A 558 27.28 22.27 4.44
N GLY A 559 27.56 23.46 3.92
CA GLY A 559 27.91 24.65 4.69
C GLY A 559 26.81 25.72 4.65
N VAL A 560 26.30 26.11 5.83
CA VAL A 560 25.30 27.17 6.01
C VAL A 560 25.91 28.29 6.86
N GLU A 561 25.97 29.51 6.33
CA GLU A 561 26.52 30.66 7.04
C GLU A 561 25.50 31.33 7.95
N VAL A 562 25.87 31.51 9.23
CA VAL A 562 24.98 32.01 10.29
C VAL A 562 24.46 33.41 9.95
N GLY A 563 23.13 33.58 10.01
CA GLY A 563 22.42 34.81 9.70
C GLY A 563 22.20 35.10 8.21
N LYS A 564 22.43 34.12 7.32
CA LYS A 564 22.01 34.15 5.91
C LYS A 564 20.82 33.23 5.66
N THR A 565 20.05 33.51 4.61
CA THR A 565 18.96 32.65 4.14
C THR A 565 19.46 31.66 3.10
N TYR A 566 19.15 30.37 3.30
CA TYR A 566 19.37 29.31 2.32
C TYR A 566 18.01 28.72 1.90
N LYS A 567 17.82 28.49 0.59
CA LYS A 567 16.64 27.87 -0.01
C LYS A 567 16.98 26.44 -0.42
N PHE A 568 16.23 25.47 0.10
CA PHE A 568 16.30 24.06 -0.28
C PHE A 568 15.12 23.75 -1.20
N ILE A 569 15.39 23.27 -2.41
CA ILE A 569 14.38 23.00 -3.44
C ILE A 569 14.18 21.49 -3.54
N GLN A 570 12.94 21.03 -3.35
CA GLN A 570 12.54 19.63 -3.50
C GLN A 570 11.60 19.48 -4.71
N GLN A 571 12.18 19.42 -5.90
CA GLN A 571 11.43 19.35 -7.18
C GLN A 571 11.79 18.13 -8.02
N ASP A 572 12.85 17.38 -7.68
CA ASP A 572 13.17 16.16 -8.40
C ASP A 572 12.19 15.05 -7.98
N LYS A 573 11.74 14.22 -8.93
CA LYS A 573 10.76 13.15 -8.64
C LYS A 573 11.23 12.15 -7.58
N SER A 574 12.55 12.01 -7.38
CA SER A 574 13.12 11.23 -6.29
C SER A 574 12.90 11.82 -4.89
N ASN A 575 12.45 13.07 -4.76
CA ASN A 575 12.04 13.65 -3.47
C ASN A 575 10.66 13.21 -2.99
N TYR A 576 9.86 12.55 -3.83
CA TYR A 576 8.59 11.96 -3.42
C TYR A 576 8.79 11.04 -2.19
N TYR A 577 7.93 11.14 -1.18
CA TYR A 577 8.09 10.46 0.12
C TYR A 577 9.34 10.85 0.94
N HIS A 578 10.06 11.91 0.59
CA HIS A 578 11.26 12.39 1.32
C HIS A 578 11.19 13.87 1.74
N PRO A 579 10.21 14.31 2.55
CA PRO A 579 10.15 15.68 3.06
C PRO A 579 11.37 16.02 3.93
N LEU A 580 11.97 17.19 3.67
CA LEU A 580 13.20 17.63 4.31
C LEU A 580 12.97 18.24 5.70
N GLY A 581 13.61 17.65 6.71
CA GLY A 581 13.68 18.17 8.07
C GLY A 581 15.03 18.73 8.46
N PHE A 582 15.07 19.53 9.53
CA PHE A 582 16.28 20.12 10.09
C PHE A 582 16.34 19.93 11.60
N ALA A 583 17.41 19.33 12.13
CA ALA A 583 17.51 19.00 13.54
C ALA A 583 18.88 19.30 14.17
N TYR A 584 18.91 19.36 15.50
CA TYR A 584 20.15 19.47 16.29
C TYR A 584 20.90 18.13 16.45
N TYR A 585 20.26 17.02 16.09
CA TYR A 585 20.79 15.66 16.14
C TYR A 585 20.42 14.89 14.87
N PRO A 586 21.16 13.83 14.49
CA PRO A 586 20.76 12.93 13.41
C PRO A 586 19.37 12.35 13.69
N ASP A 587 18.60 12.16 12.63
CA ASP A 587 17.23 11.61 12.57
C ASP A 587 16.14 12.39 13.32
N GLY A 588 16.47 13.50 13.99
CA GLY A 588 15.50 14.47 14.50
C GLY A 588 14.34 13.86 15.29
N ALA A 589 13.12 14.03 14.77
CA ALA A 589 11.88 13.54 15.38
C ALA A 589 11.89 12.02 15.63
N HIS A 590 12.44 11.20 14.71
CA HIS A 590 12.48 9.73 14.79
C HIS A 590 13.16 9.17 16.04
N VAL A 591 13.95 10.00 16.74
CA VAL A 591 14.75 9.60 17.91
C VAL A 591 14.49 10.47 19.15
N ASP A 592 13.29 11.08 19.24
CA ASP A 592 12.91 12.03 20.31
C ASP A 592 13.95 13.15 20.50
N LYS A 593 14.38 13.80 19.40
CA LYS A 593 15.34 14.92 19.45
C LYS A 593 14.72 16.20 18.93
N ASP A 594 15.10 17.30 19.57
CA ASP A 594 14.65 18.64 19.20
C ASP A 594 15.07 18.97 17.76
N GLU A 595 14.08 19.43 17.00
CA GLU A 595 14.27 19.99 15.66
C GLU A 595 14.64 21.47 15.70
N VAL A 596 15.12 22.00 14.59
CA VAL A 596 15.34 23.43 14.41
C VAL A 596 13.98 24.13 14.41
N SER A 597 13.78 25.06 15.35
CA SER A 597 12.51 25.74 15.53
C SER A 597 12.05 26.49 14.26
N GLU A 598 10.74 26.42 13.99
CA GLU A 598 10.05 27.15 12.91
C GLU A 598 10.33 28.67 12.88
N ASP A 599 10.75 29.31 13.98
CA ASP A 599 11.23 30.70 13.97
C ASP A 599 12.42 30.92 13.01
N ASN A 600 13.10 29.85 12.59
CA ASN A 600 14.29 29.82 11.71
C ASN A 600 14.02 29.11 10.38
N LEU A 601 12.84 28.50 10.20
CA LEU A 601 12.47 27.69 9.04
C LEU A 601 11.23 28.27 8.34
N THR A 602 11.09 28.04 7.04
CA THR A 602 9.89 28.41 6.31
C THR A 602 9.63 27.37 5.22
N TYR A 603 8.79 26.40 5.56
CA TYR A 603 8.23 25.41 4.65
C TYR A 603 7.24 26.09 3.69
N LYS A 604 7.37 25.83 2.39
CA LYS A 604 6.60 26.47 1.34
C LYS A 604 6.16 25.49 0.25
N LEU A 605 4.95 25.72 -0.25
CA LEU A 605 4.41 25.15 -1.47
C LEU A 605 4.12 26.30 -2.45
N ASN A 606 4.70 26.25 -3.65
CA ASN A 606 4.55 27.31 -4.68
C ASN A 606 4.86 28.74 -4.16
N ASP A 607 5.92 28.85 -3.35
CA ASP A 607 6.37 30.05 -2.63
C ASP A 607 5.38 30.60 -1.55
N GLU A 608 4.23 29.96 -1.31
CA GLU A 608 3.34 30.24 -0.17
C GLU A 608 3.77 29.44 1.07
N HIS A 609 3.79 30.07 2.24
CA HIS A 609 4.19 29.42 3.49
C HIS A 609 3.03 28.61 4.09
N VAL A 610 3.26 27.31 4.26
CA VAL A 610 2.25 26.34 4.71
C VAL A 610 2.52 25.74 6.10
N GLY A 611 3.72 25.96 6.67
CA GLY A 611 4.17 25.29 7.90
C GLY A 611 4.60 23.84 7.66
N LEU A 612 5.15 23.15 8.66
CA LEU A 612 5.50 21.73 8.52
C LEU A 612 4.23 20.86 8.35
N ASP A 613 3.22 21.09 9.19
CA ASP A 613 1.92 20.40 9.16
C ASP A 613 1.17 20.54 7.82
N GLY A 614 1.49 21.55 7.00
CA GLY A 614 0.94 21.76 5.65
C GLY A 614 1.89 21.36 4.52
N TYR A 615 3.05 20.78 4.84
CA TYR A 615 4.11 20.42 3.91
C TYR A 615 4.37 18.91 3.92
N GLU A 616 4.57 18.32 5.10
CA GLU A 616 4.93 16.91 5.27
C GLU A 616 3.82 15.93 4.84
N PRO A 617 2.54 16.09 5.23
CA PRO A 617 1.48 15.14 4.86
C PRO A 617 1.35 14.92 3.35
N LEU A 618 1.55 15.98 2.56
CA LEU A 618 1.46 15.94 1.10
C LEU A 618 2.46 14.98 0.44
N PHE A 619 3.54 14.59 1.13
CA PHE A 619 4.51 13.60 0.62
C PHE A 619 4.02 12.15 0.77
N PHE A 620 2.96 11.88 1.53
CA PHE A 620 2.35 10.56 1.66
C PHE A 620 1.21 10.29 0.66
N HIS A 621 0.73 11.33 -0.04
CA HIS A 621 -0.29 11.22 -1.09
C HIS A 621 0.28 10.50 -2.32
N SER A 622 -0.54 10.17 -3.32
CA SER A 622 -0.04 9.43 -4.49
C SER A 622 1.08 10.16 -5.24
N ALA A 623 2.00 9.40 -5.85
CA ALA A 623 3.14 9.97 -6.59
C ALA A 623 2.73 10.95 -7.71
N ALA A 624 1.57 10.71 -8.33
CA ALA A 624 0.96 11.59 -9.33
C ALA A 624 0.46 12.91 -8.72
N GLU A 625 -0.26 12.85 -7.61
CA GLU A 625 -0.76 14.03 -6.91
C GLU A 625 0.35 14.88 -6.32
N TRP A 626 1.33 14.27 -5.63
CA TRP A 626 2.49 14.98 -5.09
C TRP A 626 3.22 15.76 -6.18
N THR A 627 3.41 15.13 -7.35
CA THR A 627 4.00 15.79 -8.54
C THR A 627 3.12 16.94 -9.05
N SER A 628 1.79 16.86 -8.90
CA SER A 628 0.85 17.89 -9.33
C SER A 628 0.80 19.13 -8.41
N TYR A 629 1.13 18.99 -7.12
CA TYR A 629 1.10 20.09 -6.14
C TYR A 629 2.14 21.17 -6.44
N GLY A 630 3.23 20.84 -7.14
CA GLY A 630 4.19 21.79 -7.69
C GLY A 630 5.43 21.98 -6.82
N ASN A 631 5.81 23.22 -6.54
CA ASN A 631 7.15 23.53 -6.05
C ASN A 631 7.25 23.47 -4.52
N PHE A 632 7.76 22.36 -3.99
CA PHE A 632 8.14 22.25 -2.58
C PHE A 632 9.49 22.96 -2.31
N THR A 633 9.56 23.63 -1.16
CA THR A 633 10.74 24.37 -0.72
C THR A 633 10.79 24.46 0.80
N VAL A 634 12.00 24.37 1.37
CA VAL A 634 12.25 24.82 2.76
C VAL A 634 13.31 25.94 2.74
N GLU A 635 13.02 27.07 3.38
CA GLU A 635 14.01 28.11 3.63
C GLU A 635 14.51 28.04 5.08
N ILE A 636 15.82 28.16 5.30
CA ILE A 636 16.42 28.30 6.64
C ILE A 636 17.11 29.66 6.76
N ASN A 637 16.84 30.36 7.87
CA ASN A 637 17.62 31.51 8.33
C ASN A 637 18.00 31.28 9.79
N PHE A 638 19.17 30.69 10.00
CA PHE A 638 19.66 30.33 11.34
C PHE A 638 20.62 31.41 11.86
N ASP A 639 20.18 32.22 12.82
CA ASP A 639 20.96 33.34 13.39
C ASP A 639 21.48 33.09 14.82
N GLN A 640 21.21 31.92 15.38
CA GLN A 640 21.47 31.59 16.78
C GLN A 640 22.96 31.35 17.08
N ASP A 641 23.36 31.58 18.33
CA ASP A 641 24.73 31.28 18.83
C ASP A 641 24.82 29.81 19.26
N TYR A 642 24.98 28.93 18.26
CA TYR A 642 25.15 27.49 18.40
C TYR A 642 26.56 27.07 17.95
N ASP A 643 27.20 26.14 18.66
CA ASP A 643 28.62 25.75 18.50
C ASP A 643 28.84 24.28 18.11
N GLN A 644 27.79 23.64 17.60
CA GLN A 644 27.80 22.29 17.04
C GLN A 644 27.22 22.29 15.62
N ASP A 645 27.16 21.12 14.99
CA ASP A 645 26.59 20.93 13.67
C ASP A 645 25.06 20.78 13.75
N LEU A 646 24.36 21.18 12.67
CA LEU A 646 22.96 20.81 12.45
C LEU A 646 22.91 19.62 11.48
N PHE A 647 21.73 19.02 11.32
CA PHE A 647 21.48 17.94 10.38
C PHE A 647 20.32 18.31 9.48
N TYR A 648 20.40 17.86 8.23
CA TYR A 648 19.25 17.74 7.36
C TYR A 648 18.86 16.26 7.33
N PHE A 649 17.57 15.93 7.40
CA PHE A 649 17.10 14.55 7.48
C PHE A 649 15.76 14.37 6.75
N CYS A 650 15.31 13.12 6.59
CA CYS A 650 13.99 12.81 6.05
C CYS A 650 12.96 12.71 7.19
N HIS A 651 11.87 13.47 7.11
CA HIS A 651 10.79 13.39 8.11
C HIS A 651 10.08 12.02 8.11
N ILE A 652 9.99 11.34 6.95
CA ILE A 652 9.31 10.03 6.85
C ILE A 652 10.24 8.85 7.14
N HIS A 653 11.46 8.86 6.57
CA HIS A 653 12.37 7.73 6.65
C HIS A 653 13.50 7.98 7.68
N ASN A 654 13.54 7.17 8.74
CA ASN A 654 14.63 7.20 9.70
C ASN A 654 15.97 6.82 9.04
N ARG A 655 17.07 7.16 9.71
CA ARG A 655 18.47 6.98 9.26
C ARG A 655 18.86 7.79 8.00
N MET A 656 17.96 8.49 7.32
CA MET A 656 18.32 9.32 6.17
C MET A 656 18.79 10.74 6.57
N SER A 657 19.92 10.84 7.29
CA SER A 657 20.48 12.11 7.76
C SER A 657 21.83 12.45 7.14
N GLY A 658 22.00 13.73 6.78
CA GLY A 658 23.30 14.34 6.45
C GLY A 658 23.58 15.58 7.29
N ARG A 659 24.79 16.14 7.12
CA ARG A 659 25.37 17.11 8.09
C ARG A 659 25.46 18.52 7.53
N ILE A 660 25.11 19.50 8.37
CA ILE A 660 25.26 20.93 8.11
C ILE A 660 26.34 21.51 9.03
N LYS A 661 27.42 22.02 8.44
CA LYS A 661 28.41 22.86 9.11
C LYS A 661 27.92 24.30 9.16
N LEU A 662 27.75 24.84 10.37
CA LEU A 662 27.55 26.27 10.55
C LEU A 662 28.86 27.02 10.28
N LEU A 663 28.80 28.05 9.43
CA LEU A 663 29.95 28.85 8.99
C LEU A 663 29.87 30.31 9.51
N ARG A 664 31.03 30.94 9.71
CA ARG A 664 31.18 32.38 9.96
C ARG A 664 32.36 32.94 9.15
N ASN A 665 32.08 33.69 8.09
CA ASN A 665 33.02 34.14 7.06
C ASN A 665 33.68 32.97 6.30
N ASP A 666 32.88 32.00 5.84
CA ASP A 666 33.31 30.75 5.16
C ASP A 666 34.30 29.88 5.99
N ILE A 667 34.31 30.06 7.31
CA ILE A 667 35.08 29.23 8.26
C ILE A 667 34.09 28.49 9.17
N PRO A 668 34.20 27.17 9.35
CA PRO A 668 33.36 26.42 10.29
C PRO A 668 33.42 26.98 11.71
N VAL A 669 32.26 27.10 12.36
CA VAL A 669 32.17 27.40 13.80
C VAL A 669 32.76 26.25 14.63
N GLN A 670 32.59 25.02 14.14
CA GLN A 670 33.09 23.79 14.72
C GLN A 670 33.76 22.92 13.64
N GLU A 671 35.01 22.52 13.85
CA GLU A 671 35.72 21.60 12.96
C GLU A 671 35.29 20.14 13.23
N GLU A 672 35.17 19.73 14.49
CA GLU A 672 34.81 18.35 14.87
C GLU A 672 33.37 17.98 14.44
N HIS A 673 33.13 16.73 14.05
CA HIS A 673 31.80 16.26 13.65
C HIS A 673 30.95 15.93 14.89
N LEU A 674 30.28 16.94 15.44
CA LEU A 674 29.50 16.84 16.67
C LEU A 674 28.09 17.41 16.48
N PRO A 675 27.02 16.70 16.90
CA PRO A 675 26.97 15.28 17.28
C PRO A 675 27.51 14.30 16.21
N GLU A 676 27.85 13.08 16.64
CA GLU A 676 28.24 11.97 15.75
C GLU A 676 26.98 11.33 15.13
N ILE A 677 27.07 10.90 13.86
CA ILE A 677 26.05 10.03 13.25
C ILE A 677 26.42 8.60 13.62
N THR A 678 25.58 7.91 14.38
CA THR A 678 25.93 6.64 15.06
C THR A 678 25.73 5.39 14.21
N TYR A 679 25.35 5.55 12.95
CA TYR A 679 25.12 4.49 11.97
C TYR A 679 25.83 4.84 10.65
N SER A 680 25.89 3.87 9.74
CA SER A 680 26.44 4.04 8.40
C SER A 680 25.63 3.23 7.42
N HIS A 681 25.26 3.82 6.28
CA HIS A 681 24.80 3.06 5.12
C HIS A 681 26.00 2.27 4.59
N PRO A 682 25.97 0.92 4.55
CA PRO A 682 27.09 0.17 4.03
C PRO A 682 27.06 0.24 2.49
N GLU A 683 28.24 0.20 1.89
CA GLU A 683 28.38 0.30 0.43
C GLU A 683 27.79 -0.96 -0.25
N PRO A 684 26.90 -0.82 -1.26
CA PRO A 684 26.40 -1.98 -1.97
C PRO A 684 27.54 -2.75 -2.66
N SER A 685 27.44 -4.08 -2.73
CA SER A 685 28.45 -4.94 -3.37
C SER A 685 28.57 -4.66 -4.88
N ASP A 686 29.62 -5.19 -5.54
CA ASP A 686 29.75 -5.08 -7.01
C ASP A 686 28.56 -5.75 -7.74
N TYR A 687 27.95 -6.79 -7.14
CA TYR A 687 26.75 -7.46 -7.65
C TYR A 687 25.51 -6.60 -7.43
N ASP A 688 25.31 -6.09 -6.21
CA ASP A 688 24.19 -5.19 -5.89
C ASP A 688 24.22 -3.91 -6.73
N LYS A 689 25.41 -3.37 -7.01
CA LYS A 689 25.60 -2.21 -7.90
C LYS A 689 25.23 -2.48 -9.35
N SER A 690 25.32 -3.72 -9.83
CA SER A 690 24.88 -4.08 -11.18
C SER A 690 23.36 -4.28 -11.26
N CYS A 691 22.78 -4.86 -10.21
CA CYS A 691 21.32 -5.03 -10.07
C CYS A 691 20.57 -3.73 -9.66
N GLY A 692 21.24 -2.75 -9.04
CA GLY A 692 20.60 -1.60 -8.41
C GLY A 692 19.96 -1.89 -7.05
N THR A 693 20.42 -2.94 -6.37
CA THR A 693 19.79 -3.55 -5.19
C THR A 693 20.61 -3.34 -3.92
N TYR A 694 20.21 -4.00 -2.83
CA TYR A 694 20.98 -4.09 -1.62
C TYR A 694 20.90 -5.48 -0.95
N GLY A 695 22.05 -6.01 -0.52
CA GLY A 695 22.15 -7.23 0.30
C GLY A 695 22.10 -8.57 -0.43
N LEU A 696 22.05 -8.59 -1.77
CA LEU A 696 21.74 -9.80 -2.53
C LEU A 696 22.94 -10.69 -2.88
N GLU A 697 24.18 -10.20 -2.77
CA GLU A 697 25.39 -10.96 -3.15
C GLU A 697 25.45 -12.40 -2.57
N PRO A 698 25.09 -12.67 -1.29
CA PRO A 698 25.11 -14.03 -0.72
C PRO A 698 24.06 -14.99 -1.28
N PHE A 699 22.97 -14.48 -1.87
CA PHE A 699 21.77 -15.23 -2.26
C PHE A 699 21.73 -15.61 -3.74
N GLN A 700 22.82 -15.38 -4.46
CA GLN A 700 23.00 -15.86 -5.84
C GLN A 700 22.90 -17.38 -5.93
N LEU A 701 22.15 -17.89 -6.90
CA LEU A 701 22.00 -19.33 -7.12
C LEU A 701 23.30 -19.97 -7.68
N PRO A 702 23.64 -21.21 -7.28
CA PRO A 702 22.87 -22.10 -6.41
C PRO A 702 23.08 -21.84 -4.91
N HIS A 703 21.99 -21.74 -4.16
CA HIS A 703 21.96 -21.59 -2.70
C HIS A 703 21.31 -22.84 -2.05
N PRO A 704 21.76 -23.34 -0.87
CA PRO A 704 21.28 -24.60 -0.30
C PRO A 704 19.81 -24.61 0.15
N GLU A 705 19.26 -23.44 0.44
CA GLU A 705 17.89 -23.21 0.93
C GLU A 705 16.93 -22.73 -0.15
N CYS A 706 17.41 -22.59 -1.40
CA CYS A 706 16.63 -22.10 -2.54
C CYS A 706 16.52 -23.19 -3.63
N PRO A 707 15.54 -23.09 -4.56
CA PRO A 707 15.46 -23.96 -5.73
C PRO A 707 16.64 -23.78 -6.70
N GLU A 708 16.70 -24.59 -7.76
CA GLU A 708 17.72 -24.46 -8.82
C GLU A 708 17.52 -23.22 -9.72
N ALA A 709 16.32 -22.64 -9.73
CA ALA A 709 15.93 -21.45 -10.48
C ALA A 709 14.64 -20.85 -9.88
N PHE A 710 14.39 -19.56 -10.14
CA PHE A 710 13.06 -18.95 -10.00
C PHE A 710 12.51 -18.48 -11.35
N VAL A 711 13.39 -18.00 -12.23
CA VAL A 711 13.03 -17.55 -13.57
C VAL A 711 13.39 -18.62 -14.59
N CYS A 712 12.39 -19.21 -15.24
CA CYS A 712 12.58 -20.20 -16.28
C CYS A 712 13.11 -19.58 -17.58
N ASP A 713 13.99 -20.33 -18.25
CA ASP A 713 14.69 -19.93 -19.48
C ASP A 713 15.46 -18.58 -19.37
N LYS A 714 15.88 -18.20 -18.15
CA LYS A 714 16.68 -17.01 -17.82
C LYS A 714 17.73 -16.67 -18.89
N SER A 715 17.64 -15.45 -19.40
CA SER A 715 18.45 -14.93 -20.50
C SER A 715 19.10 -13.57 -20.21
N SER A 716 18.52 -12.74 -19.31
CA SER A 716 19.05 -11.42 -18.95
C SER A 716 19.82 -11.37 -17.62
N GLU A 717 20.43 -10.21 -17.35
CA GLU A 717 21.00 -9.86 -16.05
C GLU A 717 19.90 -9.55 -15.02
N PHE A 718 18.82 -8.86 -15.44
CA PHE A 718 17.67 -8.53 -14.59
C PHE A 718 17.01 -9.79 -14.00
N ALA A 719 16.76 -10.81 -14.81
CA ALA A 719 16.27 -12.10 -14.33
C ALA A 719 17.28 -12.83 -13.39
N GLY A 720 18.57 -12.55 -13.54
CA GLY A 720 19.61 -13.00 -12.60
C GLY A 720 19.55 -12.29 -11.25
N CYS A 721 19.15 -11.02 -11.23
CA CYS A 721 18.89 -10.27 -10.01
C CYS A 721 17.59 -10.76 -9.32
N VAL A 722 16.52 -10.98 -10.09
CA VAL A 722 15.25 -11.55 -9.58
C VAL A 722 15.45 -12.90 -8.89
N GLU A 723 16.29 -13.79 -9.44
CA GLU A 723 16.62 -15.05 -8.75
C GLU A 723 17.27 -14.87 -7.38
N ALA A 724 18.16 -13.87 -7.21
CA ALA A 724 18.80 -13.59 -5.93
C ALA A 724 17.83 -12.90 -4.95
N MET A 725 16.96 -12.00 -5.43
CA MET A 725 15.89 -11.40 -4.63
C MET A 725 14.94 -12.48 -4.08
N ASN A 726 14.48 -13.39 -4.95
CA ASN A 726 13.53 -14.42 -4.56
C ASN A 726 14.17 -15.47 -3.64
N CYS A 727 15.47 -15.76 -3.81
CA CYS A 727 16.21 -16.58 -2.87
C CYS A 727 16.37 -15.90 -1.50
N TYR A 728 16.72 -14.61 -1.47
CA TYR A 728 16.81 -13.84 -0.22
C TYR A 728 15.47 -13.82 0.54
N MET A 729 14.38 -13.52 -0.17
CA MET A 729 13.02 -13.56 0.36
C MET A 729 12.67 -14.95 0.93
N MET A 730 12.94 -16.02 0.17
CA MET A 730 12.63 -17.39 0.60
C MET A 730 13.34 -17.74 1.92
N VAL A 731 14.60 -17.36 2.07
CA VAL A 731 15.38 -17.61 3.29
C VAL A 731 14.87 -16.77 4.47
N GLY A 732 14.58 -15.48 4.25
CA GLY A 732 14.05 -14.62 5.31
C GLY A 732 12.62 -14.96 5.74
N MET A 733 11.78 -15.48 4.84
CA MET A 733 10.40 -15.86 5.15
C MET A 733 10.26 -17.25 5.80
N THR A 734 11.34 -18.03 5.91
CA THR A 734 11.35 -19.28 6.70
C THR A 734 11.69 -18.98 8.15
N THR A 735 10.68 -19.00 9.04
CA THR A 735 10.76 -18.46 10.41
C THR A 735 10.15 -19.39 11.45
N HIS A 736 10.60 -19.30 12.70
CA HIS A 736 9.90 -19.86 13.86
C HIS A 736 8.70 -18.98 14.24
N ALA A 737 7.70 -19.59 14.89
CA ALA A 737 6.56 -18.90 15.48
C ALA A 737 6.60 -18.98 17.01
N ASP A 738 6.09 -17.94 17.67
CA ASP A 738 5.84 -17.93 19.13
C ASP A 738 4.35 -18.19 19.42
N GLU A 739 4.04 -18.70 20.62
CA GLU A 739 2.65 -18.90 21.05
C GLU A 739 1.88 -17.58 21.29
N GLY A 740 0.70 -17.43 20.67
CA GLY A 740 -0.31 -16.40 20.99
C GLY A 740 -0.32 -15.18 20.06
N ASN A 741 -1.19 -14.19 20.33
CA ASN A 741 -1.41 -13.05 19.43
C ASN A 741 -0.15 -12.21 19.19
N ASP A 742 0.64 -11.95 20.24
CA ASP A 742 1.95 -11.28 20.14
C ASP A 742 2.94 -12.14 19.31
N GLY A 743 2.72 -13.45 19.26
CA GLY A 743 3.38 -14.41 18.36
C GLY A 743 2.96 -14.25 16.91
N ASP A 744 1.66 -14.21 16.63
CA ASP A 744 1.13 -14.02 15.27
C ASP A 744 1.53 -12.63 14.68
N ILE A 745 1.53 -11.56 15.49
CA ILE A 745 2.04 -10.22 15.08
C ILE A 745 3.54 -10.27 14.74
N ALA A 746 4.33 -10.91 15.59
CA ALA A 746 5.77 -11.03 15.35
C ALA A 746 6.08 -11.88 14.12
N LEU A 747 5.38 -13.01 13.97
CA LEU A 747 5.50 -13.91 12.82
C LEU A 747 5.15 -13.19 11.50
N PHE A 748 4.11 -12.36 11.51
CA PHE A 748 3.80 -11.48 10.39
C PHE A 748 4.96 -10.53 10.11
N ASN A 749 5.48 -9.80 11.09
CA ASN A 749 6.59 -8.86 10.88
C ASN A 749 7.87 -9.56 10.40
N HIS A 750 8.24 -10.70 10.99
CA HIS A 750 9.41 -11.49 10.63
C HIS A 750 9.37 -12.00 9.18
N GLN A 751 8.18 -12.29 8.63
CA GLN A 751 8.04 -12.68 7.21
C GLN A 751 7.79 -11.49 6.29
N MET A 752 7.04 -10.48 6.72
CA MET A 752 6.67 -9.32 5.89
C MET A 752 7.84 -8.36 5.67
N ILE A 753 8.80 -8.26 6.59
CA ILE A 753 10.03 -7.49 6.40
C ILE A 753 10.83 -8.00 5.18
N PRO A 754 11.30 -9.28 5.12
CA PRO A 754 12.03 -9.78 3.96
C PRO A 754 11.19 -9.84 2.68
N HIS A 755 9.86 -10.00 2.80
CA HIS A 755 8.91 -9.84 1.69
C HIS A 755 8.95 -8.42 1.10
N HIS A 756 8.78 -7.37 1.92
CA HIS A 756 8.87 -5.99 1.45
C HIS A 756 10.28 -5.63 0.93
N VAL A 757 11.35 -6.17 1.51
CA VAL A 757 12.72 -5.95 0.98
C VAL A 757 12.90 -6.60 -0.41
N ASN A 758 12.19 -7.69 -0.74
CA ASN A 758 12.15 -8.24 -2.10
C ASN A 758 11.49 -7.25 -3.07
N ALA A 759 10.28 -6.77 -2.77
CA ALA A 759 9.57 -5.81 -3.61
C ALA A 759 10.36 -4.51 -3.82
N VAL A 760 10.94 -3.94 -2.76
CA VAL A 760 11.80 -2.74 -2.84
C VAL A 760 13.00 -3.01 -3.77
N ASN A 761 13.68 -4.14 -3.63
CA ASN A 761 14.81 -4.50 -4.51
C ASN A 761 14.36 -4.72 -5.96
N MET A 762 13.22 -5.37 -6.19
CA MET A 762 12.73 -5.65 -7.55
C MET A 762 12.28 -4.37 -8.25
N ALA A 763 11.62 -3.45 -7.53
CA ALA A 763 11.23 -2.14 -8.04
C ALA A 763 12.46 -1.26 -8.35
N LYS A 764 13.46 -1.23 -7.46
CA LYS A 764 14.75 -0.59 -7.75
C LYS A 764 15.43 -1.19 -8.97
N ALA A 765 15.46 -2.51 -9.13
CA ALA A 765 16.08 -3.14 -10.28
C ALA A 765 15.39 -2.78 -11.61
N LEU A 766 14.05 -2.64 -11.62
CA LEU A 766 13.33 -2.20 -12.83
C LEU A 766 13.59 -0.72 -13.14
N LEU A 767 13.59 0.16 -12.12
CA LEU A 767 14.02 1.56 -12.26
C LEU A 767 15.46 1.64 -12.79
N LYS A 768 16.36 0.78 -12.30
CA LYS A 768 17.76 0.71 -12.71
C LYS A 768 17.95 0.28 -14.15
N ALA A 769 17.08 -0.60 -14.66
CA ALA A 769 17.10 -1.07 -16.04
C ALA A 769 16.83 0.07 -17.04
N GLY A 770 16.14 1.14 -16.63
CA GLY A 770 15.91 2.33 -17.46
C GLY A 770 15.04 2.05 -18.68
N VAL A 771 14.06 1.16 -18.54
CA VAL A 771 13.19 0.66 -19.62
C VAL A 771 11.87 1.44 -19.76
N LEU A 772 11.55 2.34 -18.82
CA LEU A 772 10.36 3.19 -18.81
C LEU A 772 10.69 4.61 -19.28
N ASP A 773 9.78 5.24 -20.06
CA ASP A 773 9.90 6.64 -20.50
C ASP A 773 8.88 7.54 -19.78
N CYS A 774 9.11 7.79 -18.49
CA CYS A 774 8.27 8.71 -17.70
C CYS A 774 8.93 10.08 -17.43
N PRO A 775 8.52 11.17 -18.12
CA PRO A 775 9.03 12.52 -17.86
C PRO A 775 8.44 13.15 -16.60
N SER A 776 7.28 12.70 -16.12
CA SER A 776 6.55 13.26 -14.97
C SER A 776 5.58 12.22 -14.41
N LEU A 777 5.65 11.93 -13.11
CA LEU A 777 4.78 10.91 -12.47
C LEU A 777 3.29 11.30 -12.45
N ALA A 778 2.95 12.56 -12.76
CA ALA A 778 1.58 13.03 -12.99
C ALA A 778 1.01 12.73 -14.40
N GLU A 779 1.73 12.01 -15.27
CA GLU A 779 1.21 11.59 -16.58
C GLU A 779 0.58 10.18 -16.51
N GLU A 780 -0.63 10.01 -17.06
CA GLU A 780 -1.37 8.74 -17.11
C GLU A 780 -0.93 7.86 -18.31
N THR A 781 0.38 7.69 -18.53
CA THR A 781 0.90 6.73 -19.52
C THR A 781 1.23 5.41 -18.83
N ASP A 782 1.10 4.28 -19.53
CA ASP A 782 1.39 2.95 -18.99
C ASP A 782 2.77 2.88 -18.29
N ASP A 783 3.79 3.52 -18.88
CA ASP A 783 5.14 3.65 -18.32
C ASP A 783 5.18 4.52 -17.05
N CYS A 784 4.46 5.65 -17.01
CA CYS A 784 4.40 6.53 -15.83
C CYS A 784 3.55 5.96 -14.70
N THR A 785 2.42 5.31 -15.02
CA THR A 785 1.60 4.57 -14.06
C THR A 785 2.43 3.48 -13.39
N LEU A 786 3.20 2.72 -14.18
CA LEU A 786 4.12 1.75 -13.61
C LEU A 786 5.24 2.43 -12.80
N GLU A 787 5.88 3.47 -13.32
CA GLU A 787 6.97 4.15 -12.60
C GLU A 787 6.48 4.72 -11.24
N GLY A 788 5.27 5.27 -11.19
CA GLY A 788 4.61 5.68 -9.94
C GLY A 788 4.48 4.53 -8.94
N ILE A 789 4.01 3.35 -9.38
CA ILE A 789 3.96 2.13 -8.55
C ILE A 789 5.36 1.74 -8.07
N LEU A 790 6.42 1.87 -8.89
CA LEU A 790 7.79 1.57 -8.46
C LEU A 790 8.27 2.52 -7.36
N TYR A 791 7.98 3.82 -7.47
CA TYR A 791 8.29 4.79 -6.42
C TYR A 791 7.49 4.54 -5.13
N ASP A 792 6.20 4.22 -5.24
CA ASP A 792 5.35 3.84 -4.10
C ASP A 792 5.91 2.60 -3.38
N ILE A 793 6.27 1.55 -4.13
CA ILE A 793 6.87 0.32 -3.57
C ILE A 793 8.18 0.67 -2.85
N VAL A 794 9.10 1.39 -3.51
CA VAL A 794 10.42 1.70 -2.94
C VAL A 794 10.34 2.55 -1.69
N ASN A 795 9.40 3.49 -1.61
CA ASN A 795 9.28 4.41 -0.50
C ASN A 795 8.34 3.88 0.61
N ASN A 796 7.06 3.65 0.31
CA ASN A 796 6.06 3.25 1.31
C ASN A 796 6.40 1.91 1.95
N GLN A 797 6.91 0.93 1.20
CA GLN A 797 7.29 -0.35 1.83
C GLN A 797 8.56 -0.23 2.68
N ASN A 798 9.47 0.71 2.40
CA ASN A 798 10.60 1.03 3.28
C ASN A 798 10.14 1.69 4.59
N LEU A 799 9.17 2.61 4.55
CA LEU A 799 8.50 3.12 5.75
C LEU A 799 7.87 1.97 6.55
N GLN A 800 7.12 1.09 5.91
CA GLN A 800 6.48 -0.06 6.57
C GLN A 800 7.51 -1.02 7.18
N ILE A 801 8.66 -1.26 6.53
CA ILE A 801 9.78 -2.02 7.10
C ILE A 801 10.30 -1.35 8.39
N GLN A 802 10.49 -0.03 8.39
CA GLN A 802 10.93 0.70 9.57
C GLN A 802 9.89 0.64 10.70
N GLN A 803 8.60 0.74 10.39
CA GLN A 803 7.51 0.60 11.37
C GLN A 803 7.43 -0.82 11.95
N MET A 804 7.55 -1.87 11.12
CA MET A 804 7.57 -3.26 11.58
C MET A 804 8.77 -3.56 12.50
N TYR A 805 9.96 -3.02 12.18
CA TYR A 805 11.11 -3.06 13.10
C TYR A 805 10.85 -2.26 14.39
N GLY A 806 10.10 -1.15 14.32
CA GLY A 806 9.64 -0.40 15.49
C GLY A 806 8.79 -1.27 16.43
N VAL A 807 7.79 -1.96 15.88
CA VAL A 807 6.89 -2.87 16.62
C VAL A 807 7.63 -4.07 17.23
N LEU A 808 8.59 -4.67 16.50
CA LEU A 808 9.42 -5.74 17.06
C LEU A 808 10.29 -5.25 18.24
N ASN A 809 10.83 -4.03 18.14
CA ASN A 809 11.68 -3.43 19.15
C ASN A 809 10.91 -2.87 20.38
N SER A 810 9.64 -2.46 20.24
CA SER A 810 8.81 -2.04 21.37
C SER A 810 8.44 -3.19 22.30
N ASP A 811 8.18 -4.37 21.74
CA ASP A 811 7.54 -5.50 22.44
C ASP A 811 8.46 -6.69 22.75
N MET A 812 9.77 -6.43 22.80
CA MET A 812 10.82 -7.37 23.26
C MET A 812 10.96 -8.67 22.46
N LYS A 813 11.04 -8.57 21.13
CA LYS A 813 11.40 -9.70 20.26
C LYS A 813 12.66 -9.42 19.45
N ASP A 814 13.35 -10.49 19.05
CA ASP A 814 14.52 -10.39 18.19
C ASP A 814 14.10 -9.87 16.80
N GLU A 815 14.96 -9.08 16.13
CA GLU A 815 14.66 -8.46 14.83
C GLU A 815 14.44 -9.48 13.69
N ALA A 816 14.84 -10.73 13.90
CA ALA A 816 14.67 -11.88 13.03
C ALA A 816 14.42 -13.14 13.88
N ASN A 817 13.73 -14.14 13.33
CA ASN A 817 13.42 -15.41 14.02
C ASN A 817 13.54 -16.59 13.05
N ASP A 818 14.57 -16.55 12.22
CA ASP A 818 14.72 -17.37 11.02
C ASP A 818 14.97 -18.85 11.37
N CYS A 819 14.56 -19.74 10.48
CA CYS A 819 14.80 -21.17 10.58
C CYS A 819 15.30 -21.76 9.26
N VAL A 820 16.35 -22.58 9.32
CA VAL A 820 16.99 -23.17 8.13
C VAL A 820 16.13 -24.28 7.53
N VAL A 821 15.51 -24.02 6.38
CA VAL A 821 14.68 -24.99 5.64
C VAL A 821 15.42 -25.50 4.40
N ALA A 822 16.10 -26.65 4.54
CA ALA A 822 16.89 -27.21 3.44
C ALA A 822 16.03 -27.70 2.26
N VAL A 823 16.25 -27.11 1.08
CA VAL A 823 15.60 -27.47 -0.20
C VAL A 823 16.39 -28.51 -0.99
N HIS A 824 17.73 -28.53 -0.84
CA HIS A 824 18.64 -29.37 -1.64
C HIS A 824 19.38 -30.47 -0.85
N SER A 825 18.71 -31.59 -0.54
CA SER A 825 19.31 -32.71 0.21
C SER A 825 20.01 -33.80 -0.66
N SER A 826 20.64 -33.46 -1.81
CA SER A 826 21.16 -34.49 -2.72
C SER A 826 22.57 -34.34 -3.30
N GLN A 827 23.58 -33.80 -2.59
CA GLN A 827 24.99 -34.08 -2.98
C GLN A 827 26.15 -34.04 -1.96
N LEU A 828 25.94 -34.11 -0.63
CA LEU A 828 27.05 -34.39 0.31
C LEU A 828 27.50 -35.86 0.32
N ARG A 829 27.96 -36.36 -0.83
CA ARG A 829 28.70 -37.62 -0.92
C ARG A 829 30.12 -37.43 -0.38
N ARG A 830 30.32 -37.87 0.87
CA ARG A 830 31.61 -38.04 1.56
C ARG A 830 32.82 -38.22 0.61
N ARG A 831 33.84 -37.40 0.80
CA ARG A 831 35.23 -37.72 0.48
C ARG A 831 36.11 -37.47 1.70
#